data_AF-A0A2D8VDX8-F1
#
_entry.id   AF-A0A2D8VDX8-F1
#
_cell.length_a   1.000
_cell.length_b   1.000
_cell.length_c   1.000
_cell.angle_alpha   90.00
_cell.angle_beta   90.00
_cell.angle_gamma   90.00
#
_symmetry.space_group_name_H-M   'P 1'
#
loop_
_entity.id
_entity.type
_entity.pdbx_description
1 polymer ?
#
loop_
_entity_poly.entity_id
_entity_poly.type
_entity_poly.pdbx_seq_one_letter_code
_entity_poly.pdbx_strand_id
1 'polypeptide(L)'
;MPGKTILFVSHNCSLNGATAVLLELVRHWKSSANLECEFLFNDPARGELWGDFEKLGRIHLSVDSLKPTFPARFDLVFNNTFANGLLLSQLGSSSVPVLCYVHELEFAIRGMKPSVVRGTLEQTDHYVACSKAVKSVLHELFKIKEESVSVVNEFVSLRDLEESEQGKREVSSGDGTKPMPFHVGVLANMDYRKGIDRFLCMLPELPARIGSRQVRWTWCGNGASFYEKLVPRSSSEKVSFIGPTSTPWKHISGVDLLFSFAREDPFPLVNLEALARKIPVAGIRGSGGIDELEEEGYAVTCPFKADAIIKALRGFMEGENGFPEKPFLWSTEQGAPKIIEIANRFLERSLLARLSSRRPRFDFSSIGSMEAEEVRRENPSCPYDEFVLDRGGARLPSKDCVAGQSRLLFSIIVPIHKPELKLLLRAIDSVKGQVFDKWELILVDDATGDARVTECLNELKNEDSRIKVLSLCDHRHISLCTNHGVESSRGSWIAFLDQDDELHPNALASISSFLSRNPEARIVYTDEDKIDCDGHRFDPYFKPDWNPRLLLSQNYFCHLVAVDRSLFDGLGGLRQGFEGAQDWDFCLRATGQIEDHMIGHVPEVLYHWRAHSGSTALSLDEKGDWVAEAQKKTVRSHVERSGMRGVARRTFGEHWEIVHSSGLEQTKACLVYYGPPPDARRQEIMDASLEKTNFPGLDTLAPGDWGSAVIDGYEMPELNRKLEAYDALVFIRPEIEPIHPDWLERLFSHALENGAGMVGPKLLHAASSRVVSAGMILRDGKLSSLYESLPFDFPGDKYRALLAQNLTFLHPSVLAGKTEVILPFLEGGELSAFSLSKLCERLSAAGRRNLYLPSVCCYFHQRARAFFARSEDIPYESSSGSGWHDPAFNENLCLEGGMPLPRCTVNVGRGG
;
A
#
# COMPACT_ATOMS: atom_id res chain seq x y z
N MET A 1 3.04 -45.74 24.64
CA MET A 1 3.04 -45.64 23.16
C MET A 1 4.28 -44.86 22.75
N PRO A 2 4.93 -45.15 21.61
CA PRO A 2 5.93 -44.22 21.07
C PRO A 2 5.30 -42.80 21.02
N GLY A 3 6.06 -41.79 21.44
CA GLY A 3 5.57 -40.41 21.47
C GLY A 3 5.15 -39.97 20.07
N LYS A 4 4.01 -39.26 19.97
CA LYS A 4 3.59 -38.65 18.72
C LYS A 4 4.50 -37.46 18.42
N THR A 5 4.87 -37.28 17.15
CA THR A 5 5.72 -36.16 16.72
C THR A 5 4.89 -35.16 15.93
N ILE A 6 4.88 -33.90 16.35
CA ILE A 6 4.11 -32.82 15.72
C ILE A 6 5.05 -31.73 15.22
N LEU A 7 4.85 -31.33 13.96
CA LEU A 7 5.50 -30.16 13.37
C LEU A 7 4.58 -28.95 13.54
N PHE A 8 5.00 -27.98 14.34
CA PHE A 8 4.32 -26.68 14.48
C PHE A 8 4.92 -25.69 13.49
N VAL A 9 4.07 -25.08 12.66
CA VAL A 9 4.47 -24.10 11.64
C VAL A 9 3.89 -22.73 12.02
N SER A 10 4.72 -21.69 12.08
CA SER A 10 4.31 -20.33 12.43
C SER A 10 5.06 -19.29 11.60
N HIS A 11 4.63 -18.04 11.58
CA HIS A 11 5.24 -17.01 10.73
C HIS A 11 6.59 -16.51 11.28
N ASN A 12 6.71 -16.23 12.58
CA ASN A 12 7.96 -15.78 13.21
C ASN A 12 8.01 -16.10 14.72
N CYS A 13 9.15 -15.80 15.36
CA CYS A 13 9.34 -15.95 16.80
C CYS A 13 9.17 -14.63 17.61
N SER A 14 8.48 -13.64 17.07
CA SER A 14 8.28 -12.36 17.76
C SER A 14 7.18 -12.45 18.82
N LEU A 15 7.24 -11.60 19.85
CA LEU A 15 6.17 -11.46 20.84
C LEU A 15 4.94 -10.77 20.22
N ASN A 16 4.17 -11.53 19.46
CA ASN A 16 2.89 -11.12 18.87
C ASN A 16 1.78 -12.08 19.32
N GLY A 17 0.53 -11.67 19.10
CA GLY A 17 -0.64 -12.39 19.59
C GLY A 17 -0.70 -13.88 19.21
N ALA A 18 -0.67 -14.19 17.91
CA ALA A 18 -0.81 -15.57 17.44
C ALA A 18 0.36 -16.48 17.85
N THR A 19 1.60 -15.96 17.84
CA THR A 19 2.78 -16.73 18.29
C THR A 19 2.76 -16.97 19.81
N ALA A 20 2.28 -16.00 20.60
CA ALA A 20 2.13 -16.17 22.05
C ALA A 20 1.08 -17.24 22.40
N VAL A 21 -0.06 -17.23 21.71
CA VAL A 21 -1.10 -18.28 21.87
C VAL A 21 -0.55 -19.66 21.52
N LEU A 22 0.22 -19.78 20.43
CA LEU A 22 0.89 -21.03 20.04
C LEU A 22 1.83 -21.53 21.14
N LEU A 23 2.65 -20.63 21.71
CA LEU A 23 3.59 -20.99 22.75
C LEU A 23 2.89 -21.60 23.98
N GLU A 24 1.81 -20.96 24.44
CA GLU A 24 1.02 -21.43 25.58
C GLU A 24 0.28 -22.74 25.27
N LEU A 25 -0.26 -22.89 24.05
CA LEU A 25 -0.84 -24.15 23.58
C LEU A 25 0.15 -25.30 23.66
N VAL A 26 1.38 -25.11 23.16
CA VAL A 26 2.41 -26.16 23.14
C VAL A 26 2.90 -26.49 24.55
N ARG A 27 3.09 -25.48 25.41
CA ARG A 27 3.41 -25.67 26.84
C ARG A 27 2.35 -26.53 27.52
N HIS A 28 1.08 -26.20 27.33
CA HIS A 28 -0.03 -26.95 27.91
C HIS A 28 -0.08 -28.38 27.37
N TRP A 29 0.03 -28.56 26.06
CA TRP A 29 -0.03 -29.88 25.42
C TRP A 29 1.09 -30.81 25.91
N LYS A 30 2.34 -30.32 25.94
CA LYS A 30 3.49 -31.09 26.42
C LYS A 30 3.39 -31.46 27.90
N SER A 31 2.73 -30.63 28.72
CA SER A 31 2.49 -30.94 30.14
C SER A 31 1.45 -32.05 30.36
N SER A 32 0.60 -32.29 29.37
CA SER A 32 -0.54 -33.24 29.45
C SER A 32 -0.35 -34.52 28.63
N ALA A 33 0.65 -34.59 27.75
CA ALA A 33 0.89 -35.72 26.85
C ALA A 33 2.38 -35.95 26.55
N ASN A 34 2.75 -37.20 26.24
CA ASN A 34 4.09 -37.55 25.78
C ASN A 34 4.28 -37.21 24.29
N LEU A 35 4.70 -35.97 24.02
CA LEU A 35 4.76 -35.36 22.69
C LEU A 35 6.17 -34.89 22.32
N GLU A 36 6.65 -35.27 21.14
CA GLU A 36 7.82 -34.63 20.51
C GLU A 36 7.35 -33.43 19.68
N CYS A 37 7.87 -32.23 20.00
CA CYS A 37 7.54 -30.99 19.31
C CYS A 37 8.71 -30.56 18.43
N GLU A 38 8.42 -30.21 17.18
CA GLU A 38 9.37 -29.56 16.29
C GLU A 38 8.74 -28.32 15.66
N PHE A 39 9.54 -27.32 15.35
CA PHE A 39 9.07 -26.01 14.90
C PHE A 39 9.69 -25.63 13.55
N LEU A 40 8.90 -24.99 12.71
CA LEU A 40 9.34 -24.35 11.47
C LEU A 40 8.74 -22.95 11.40
N PHE A 41 9.57 -21.94 11.16
CA PHE A 41 9.15 -20.55 11.05
C PHE A 41 9.32 -20.03 9.62
N ASN A 42 8.38 -19.22 9.14
CA ASN A 42 8.45 -18.59 7.81
C ASN A 42 9.56 -17.54 7.74
N ASP A 43 9.71 -16.76 8.81
CA ASP A 43 10.84 -15.88 9.06
C ASP A 43 11.68 -16.49 10.20
N PRO A 44 12.87 -17.06 9.88
CA PRO A 44 13.71 -17.73 10.85
C PRO A 44 14.54 -16.76 11.71
N ALA A 45 14.29 -15.45 11.66
CA ALA A 45 14.93 -14.49 12.55
C ALA A 45 14.73 -14.87 14.04
N ARG A 46 15.79 -14.76 14.84
CA ARG A 46 15.75 -15.04 16.28
C ARG A 46 14.98 -13.94 17.03
N GLY A 47 13.66 -14.05 17.05
CA GLY A 47 12.76 -13.16 17.79
C GLY A 47 12.76 -13.40 19.31
N GLU A 48 11.98 -12.60 20.05
CA GLU A 48 11.96 -12.59 21.52
C GLU A 48 11.57 -13.93 22.15
N LEU A 49 10.73 -14.72 21.47
CA LEU A 49 10.24 -16.02 21.95
C LEU A 49 11.11 -17.21 21.51
N TRP A 50 12.21 -16.97 20.78
CA TRP A 50 13.06 -18.05 20.25
C TRP A 50 13.51 -19.04 21.34
N GLY A 51 14.06 -18.51 22.43
CA GLY A 51 14.57 -19.33 23.54
C GLY A 51 13.48 -20.10 24.30
N ASP A 52 12.23 -19.67 24.21
CA ASP A 52 11.10 -20.41 24.78
C ASP A 52 10.68 -21.58 23.91
N PHE A 53 10.64 -21.40 22.59
CA PHE A 53 10.39 -22.51 21.65
C PHE A 53 11.52 -23.54 21.66
N GLU A 54 12.77 -23.11 21.78
CA GLU A 54 13.94 -24.01 21.83
C GLU A 54 13.93 -24.94 23.05
N LYS A 55 13.37 -24.49 24.19
CA LYS A 55 13.14 -25.34 25.38
C LYS A 55 12.04 -26.38 25.15
N LEU A 56 11.09 -26.10 24.26
CA LEU A 56 9.94 -26.96 24.00
C LEU A 56 10.25 -28.03 22.94
N GLY A 57 11.19 -27.79 22.03
CA GLY A 57 11.44 -28.69 20.92
C GLY A 57 12.51 -28.22 19.94
N ARG A 58 12.76 -29.03 18.91
CA ARG A 58 13.76 -28.72 17.87
C ARG A 58 13.20 -27.67 16.91
N ILE A 59 13.98 -26.62 16.63
CA ILE A 59 13.64 -25.61 15.62
C ILE A 59 14.39 -25.92 14.31
N HIS A 60 13.67 -25.94 13.20
CA HIS A 60 14.20 -26.07 11.84
C HIS A 60 14.33 -24.71 11.18
N LEU A 61 15.47 -24.46 10.53
CA LEU A 61 15.75 -23.19 9.88
C LEU A 61 15.23 -23.11 8.44
N SER A 62 14.86 -24.25 7.85
CA SER A 62 14.33 -24.31 6.48
C SER A 62 13.51 -25.58 6.25
N VAL A 63 12.73 -25.59 5.18
CA VAL A 63 12.05 -26.81 4.71
C VAL A 63 13.06 -27.88 4.27
N ASP A 64 14.22 -27.48 3.74
CA ASP A 64 15.23 -28.42 3.26
C ASP A 64 15.83 -29.29 4.38
N SER A 65 15.92 -28.78 5.62
CA SER A 65 16.36 -29.58 6.76
C SER A 65 15.34 -30.65 7.16
N LEU A 66 14.07 -30.49 6.78
CA LEU A 66 12.98 -31.41 7.08
C LEU A 66 12.78 -32.49 6.00
N LYS A 67 13.04 -32.16 4.72
CA LYS A 67 12.83 -33.06 3.56
C LYS A 67 13.36 -34.49 3.75
N PRO A 68 14.53 -34.76 4.35
CA PRO A 68 15.03 -36.13 4.49
C PRO A 68 14.21 -37.02 5.43
N THR A 69 13.45 -36.42 6.35
CA THR A 69 12.67 -37.15 7.38
C THR A 69 11.16 -36.97 7.24
N PHE A 70 10.72 -35.97 6.48
CA PHE A 70 9.32 -35.77 6.12
C PHE A 70 8.93 -36.66 4.92
N PRO A 71 7.74 -37.29 4.89
CA PRO A 71 6.66 -37.25 5.90
C PRO A 71 6.81 -38.27 7.03
N ALA A 72 7.73 -39.24 6.91
CA ALA A 72 7.77 -40.44 7.74
C ALA A 72 7.92 -40.19 9.25
N ARG A 73 8.50 -39.05 9.65
CA ARG A 73 8.74 -38.68 11.05
C ARG A 73 7.51 -38.08 11.74
N PHE A 74 6.58 -37.47 11.02
CA PHE A 74 5.56 -36.61 11.62
C PHE A 74 4.17 -37.24 11.59
N ASP A 75 3.44 -37.12 12.70
CA ASP A 75 2.07 -37.61 12.82
C ASP A 75 1.02 -36.55 12.47
N LEU A 76 1.36 -35.26 12.62
CA LEU A 76 0.51 -34.10 12.38
C LEU A 76 1.36 -32.86 12.08
N VAL A 77 0.87 -32.01 11.18
CA VAL A 77 1.34 -30.64 11.02
C VAL A 77 0.31 -29.70 11.64
N PHE A 78 0.71 -28.89 12.61
CA PHE A 78 -0.11 -27.83 13.19
C PHE A 78 0.34 -26.49 12.63
N ASN A 79 -0.45 -25.92 11.72
CA ASN A 79 -0.17 -24.65 11.10
C ASN A 79 -0.86 -23.51 11.86
N ASN A 80 -0.09 -22.53 12.35
CA ASN A 80 -0.56 -21.45 13.22
C ASN A 80 -0.53 -20.09 12.51
N THR A 81 -1.40 -19.92 11.51
CA THR A 81 -1.70 -18.71 10.72
C THR A 81 -2.03 -19.12 9.30
N PHE A 82 -2.90 -18.35 8.63
CA PHE A 82 -3.10 -18.47 7.20
C PHE A 82 -1.86 -18.10 6.35
N ALA A 83 -0.88 -17.39 6.92
CA ALA A 83 0.26 -16.81 6.21
C ALA A 83 1.37 -17.81 5.81
N ASN A 84 1.30 -19.08 6.24
CA ASN A 84 2.38 -20.06 6.04
C ASN A 84 2.23 -20.91 4.77
N GLY A 85 1.27 -20.61 3.90
CA GLY A 85 0.93 -21.51 2.80
C GLY A 85 2.06 -21.82 1.82
N LEU A 86 3.04 -20.92 1.65
CA LEU A 86 4.24 -21.22 0.86
C LEU A 86 5.09 -22.32 1.50
N LEU A 87 5.35 -22.23 2.81
CA LEU A 87 6.06 -23.29 3.54
C LEU A 87 5.31 -24.62 3.48
N LEU A 88 3.99 -24.60 3.65
CA LEU A 88 3.16 -25.80 3.56
C LEU A 88 3.24 -26.43 2.17
N SER A 89 3.23 -25.61 1.13
CA SER A 89 3.37 -26.06 -0.26
C SER A 89 4.74 -26.67 -0.53
N GLN A 90 5.81 -26.08 0.02
CA GLN A 90 7.17 -26.60 -0.10
C GLN A 90 7.40 -27.91 0.66
N LEU A 91 6.73 -28.09 1.81
CA LEU A 91 6.77 -29.34 2.57
C LEU A 91 6.14 -30.51 1.80
N GLY A 92 5.12 -30.24 0.99
CA GLY A 92 4.46 -31.24 0.13
C GLY A 92 3.79 -32.36 0.92
N SER A 93 2.56 -32.16 1.38
CA SER A 93 1.92 -33.08 2.32
C SER A 93 0.71 -33.79 1.72
N SER A 94 0.89 -34.90 0.98
CA SER A 94 -0.25 -35.78 0.64
C SER A 94 -0.49 -36.89 1.68
N SER A 95 0.34 -37.00 2.73
CA SER A 95 0.34 -38.15 3.65
C SER A 95 0.32 -37.83 5.16
N VAL A 96 0.55 -36.58 5.57
CA VAL A 96 0.46 -36.14 6.98
C VAL A 96 -0.72 -35.17 7.13
N PRO A 97 -1.61 -35.35 8.11
CA PRO A 97 -2.73 -34.43 8.32
C PRO A 97 -2.24 -33.04 8.73
N VAL A 98 -2.90 -32.00 8.23
CA VAL A 98 -2.61 -30.59 8.50
C VAL A 98 -3.82 -29.93 9.17
N LEU A 99 -3.62 -29.42 10.38
CA LEU A 99 -4.61 -28.61 11.10
C LEU A 99 -4.16 -27.16 11.03
N CYS A 100 -5.00 -26.26 10.52
CA CYS A 100 -4.69 -24.82 10.49
C CYS A 100 -5.48 -24.06 11.55
N TYR A 101 -4.80 -23.43 12.50
CA TYR A 101 -5.40 -22.44 13.39
C TYR A 101 -5.34 -21.06 12.72
N VAL A 102 -6.52 -20.50 12.44
CA VAL A 102 -6.69 -19.29 11.62
C VAL A 102 -6.97 -18.10 12.52
N HIS A 103 -6.15 -17.07 12.34
CA HIS A 103 -6.16 -15.81 13.09
C HIS A 103 -6.43 -14.62 12.16
N GLU A 104 -6.96 -14.86 10.97
CA GLU A 104 -7.08 -13.86 9.94
C GLU A 104 -8.54 -13.64 9.55
N LEU A 105 -8.92 -12.37 9.43
CA LEU A 105 -10.17 -11.92 8.84
C LEU A 105 -9.91 -11.44 7.40
N GLU A 106 -10.97 -11.07 6.68
CA GLU A 106 -10.94 -10.78 5.25
C GLU A 106 -9.85 -9.79 4.83
N PHE A 107 -9.69 -8.66 5.52
CA PHE A 107 -8.66 -7.67 5.20
C PHE A 107 -7.25 -8.27 5.28
N ALA A 108 -6.97 -9.03 6.34
CA ALA A 108 -5.67 -9.67 6.52
C ALA A 108 -5.39 -10.72 5.43
N ILE A 109 -6.40 -11.52 5.08
CA ILE A 109 -6.31 -12.54 4.04
C ILE A 109 -6.09 -11.91 2.65
N ARG A 110 -6.84 -10.85 2.31
CA ARG A 110 -6.70 -10.14 1.03
C ARG A 110 -5.36 -9.41 0.89
N GLY A 111 -4.71 -9.08 2.00
CA GLY A 111 -3.36 -8.52 2.00
C GLY A 111 -2.25 -9.54 1.72
N MET A 112 -2.55 -10.84 1.72
CA MET A 112 -1.57 -11.90 1.47
C MET A 112 -1.42 -12.20 -0.03
N LYS A 113 -0.25 -12.73 -0.40
CA LYS A 113 -0.04 -13.29 -1.75
C LYS A 113 -1.02 -14.45 -1.99
N PRO A 114 -1.56 -14.63 -3.20
CA PRO A 114 -2.55 -15.68 -3.47
C PRO A 114 -1.92 -17.06 -3.37
N SER A 115 -0.66 -17.22 -3.74
CA SER A 115 0.10 -18.46 -3.53
C SER A 115 0.21 -18.85 -2.06
N VAL A 116 0.27 -17.89 -1.14
CA VAL A 116 0.19 -18.16 0.31
C VAL A 116 -1.21 -18.63 0.67
N VAL A 117 -2.26 -17.92 0.26
CA VAL A 117 -3.65 -18.28 0.54
C VAL A 117 -4.00 -19.67 0.00
N ARG A 118 -3.70 -19.91 -1.28
CA ARG A 118 -3.87 -21.20 -1.96
C ARG A 118 -3.08 -22.30 -1.27
N GLY A 119 -1.81 -22.04 -0.94
CA GLY A 119 -0.97 -23.02 -0.26
C GLY A 119 -1.55 -23.45 1.08
N THR A 120 -2.12 -22.53 1.86
CA THR A 120 -2.82 -22.89 3.09
C THR A 120 -4.09 -23.68 2.79
N LEU A 121 -4.90 -23.24 1.84
CA LEU A 121 -6.17 -23.88 1.51
C LEU A 121 -5.98 -25.33 0.99
N GLU A 122 -5.10 -25.51 0.01
CA GLU A 122 -4.81 -26.80 -0.62
C GLU A 122 -4.12 -27.79 0.34
N GLN A 123 -3.39 -27.29 1.33
CA GLN A 123 -2.64 -28.13 2.26
C GLN A 123 -3.38 -28.44 3.55
N THR A 124 -4.46 -27.72 3.88
CA THR A 124 -5.15 -27.87 5.18
C THR A 124 -6.25 -28.92 5.11
N ASP A 125 -6.24 -29.86 6.06
CA ASP A 125 -7.28 -30.89 6.19
C ASP A 125 -8.42 -30.45 7.11
N HIS A 126 -8.16 -29.57 8.08
CA HIS A 126 -9.17 -29.02 8.98
C HIS A 126 -8.77 -27.64 9.49
N TYR A 127 -9.75 -26.77 9.67
CA TYR A 127 -9.55 -25.40 10.14
C TYR A 127 -10.06 -25.27 11.58
N VAL A 128 -9.25 -24.63 12.41
CA VAL A 128 -9.69 -24.09 13.70
C VAL A 128 -9.82 -22.58 13.50
N ALA A 129 -11.04 -22.06 13.51
CA ALA A 129 -11.28 -20.64 13.46
C ALA A 129 -11.21 -20.08 14.88
N CYS A 130 -10.45 -19.00 15.09
CA CYS A 130 -10.32 -18.40 16.42
C CYS A 130 -11.54 -17.57 16.86
N SER A 131 -12.56 -17.47 16.00
CA SER A 131 -13.82 -16.80 16.28
C SER A 131 -14.91 -17.21 15.27
N LYS A 132 -16.19 -16.93 15.58
CA LYS A 132 -17.30 -17.08 14.63
C LYS A 132 -17.12 -16.16 13.42
N ALA A 133 -16.53 -14.98 13.60
CA ALA A 133 -16.22 -14.07 12.51
C ALA A 133 -15.20 -14.70 11.52
N VAL A 134 -14.12 -15.29 12.03
CA VAL A 134 -13.14 -16.01 11.19
C VAL A 134 -13.80 -17.21 10.50
N LYS A 135 -14.66 -17.97 11.19
CA LYS A 135 -15.43 -19.05 10.57
C LYS A 135 -16.30 -18.54 9.41
N SER A 136 -16.97 -17.40 9.59
CA SER A 136 -17.80 -16.78 8.56
C SER A 136 -16.98 -16.39 7.34
N VAL A 137 -15.79 -15.81 7.53
CA VAL A 137 -14.85 -15.49 6.44
C VAL A 137 -14.46 -16.76 5.67
N LEU A 138 -14.12 -17.86 6.36
CA LEU A 138 -13.77 -19.15 5.72
C LEU A 138 -14.93 -19.72 4.88
N HIS A 139 -16.17 -19.59 5.35
CA HIS A 139 -17.36 -20.02 4.61
C HIS A 139 -17.71 -19.10 3.45
N GLU A 140 -17.72 -17.79 3.68
CA GLU A 140 -18.23 -16.81 2.73
C GLU A 140 -17.25 -16.60 1.57
N LEU A 141 -15.94 -16.46 1.87
CA LEU A 141 -14.92 -16.24 0.87
C LEU A 141 -14.56 -17.52 0.12
N PHE A 142 -14.29 -18.61 0.84
CA PHE A 142 -13.68 -19.82 0.25
C PHE A 142 -14.63 -21.01 0.12
N LYS A 143 -15.89 -20.88 0.57
CA LYS A 143 -16.89 -21.97 0.55
C LYS A 143 -16.40 -23.24 1.24
N ILE A 144 -15.55 -23.11 2.27
CA ILE A 144 -15.15 -24.24 3.13
C ILE A 144 -16.43 -24.82 3.76
N LYS A 145 -16.51 -26.14 3.96
CA LYS A 145 -17.70 -26.77 4.55
C LYS A 145 -17.73 -26.64 6.07
N GLU A 146 -18.92 -26.53 6.68
CA GLU A 146 -19.07 -26.34 8.13
C GLU A 146 -18.40 -27.42 8.96
N GLU A 147 -18.47 -28.68 8.51
CA GLU A 147 -17.84 -29.82 9.18
C GLU A 147 -16.30 -29.78 9.19
N SER A 148 -15.71 -28.96 8.30
CA SER A 148 -14.25 -28.78 8.19
C SER A 148 -13.73 -27.62 9.03
N VAL A 149 -14.60 -26.90 9.75
CA VAL A 149 -14.23 -25.75 10.59
C VAL A 149 -14.73 -25.96 12.01
N SER A 150 -13.82 -25.96 12.97
CA SER A 150 -14.14 -25.88 14.39
C SER A 150 -13.87 -24.47 14.91
N VAL A 151 -14.76 -23.93 15.74
CA VAL A 151 -14.52 -22.63 16.39
C VAL A 151 -13.95 -22.86 17.77
N VAL A 152 -12.77 -22.31 18.04
CA VAL A 152 -12.18 -22.28 19.38
C VAL A 152 -11.60 -20.89 19.58
N ASN A 153 -12.17 -20.10 20.49
CA ASN A 153 -11.72 -18.75 20.74
C ASN A 153 -10.27 -18.68 21.20
N GLU A 154 -9.58 -17.57 20.90
CA GLU A 154 -8.25 -17.35 21.46
C GLU A 154 -8.30 -17.23 22.98
N PHE A 155 -7.14 -17.42 23.61
CA PHE A 155 -6.99 -17.48 25.05
C PHE A 155 -5.67 -16.86 25.50
N VAL A 156 -5.64 -16.44 26.75
CA VAL A 156 -4.47 -15.79 27.38
C VAL A 156 -4.00 -16.59 28.59
N SER A 157 -2.69 -16.52 28.87
CA SER A 157 -2.11 -17.10 30.07
C SER A 157 -2.43 -16.23 31.29
N LEU A 158 -2.93 -16.84 32.37
CA LEU A 158 -3.13 -16.13 33.63
C LEU A 158 -1.83 -16.01 34.46
N ARG A 159 -0.78 -16.75 34.09
CA ARG A 159 0.49 -16.80 34.82
C ARG A 159 1.22 -15.45 34.83
N ASP A 160 1.11 -14.70 33.74
CA ASP A 160 1.77 -13.39 33.56
C ASP A 160 1.00 -12.23 34.23
N LEU A 161 -0.12 -12.51 34.90
CA LEU A 161 -0.93 -11.51 35.59
C LEU A 161 -0.43 -11.22 37.01
N GLU A 162 0.15 -12.21 37.69
CA GLU A 162 0.51 -12.17 39.12
C GLU A 162 1.68 -11.22 39.43
N GLU A 163 2.60 -10.97 38.48
CA GLU A 163 3.75 -10.09 38.68
C GLU A 163 3.40 -8.58 38.70
N SER A 164 2.17 -8.20 38.35
CA SER A 164 1.77 -6.79 38.14
C SER A 164 0.85 -6.18 39.21
N GLU A 165 0.41 -6.96 40.21
CA GLU A 165 -0.48 -6.48 41.28
C GLU A 165 0.18 -5.46 42.24
N GLN A 166 1.51 -5.26 42.17
CA GLN A 166 2.25 -4.30 43.02
C GLN A 166 2.07 -2.81 42.62
N GLY A 167 1.26 -2.51 41.59
CA GLY A 167 0.98 -1.15 41.11
C GLY A 167 -0.45 -0.67 41.35
N LYS A 168 -1.18 -1.16 42.35
CA LYS A 168 -2.47 -0.57 42.75
C LYS A 168 -2.21 0.88 43.21
N ARG A 169 -2.94 1.85 42.65
CA ARG A 169 -2.94 3.26 43.10
C ARG A 169 -3.05 3.27 44.63
N GLU A 170 -2.02 3.76 45.32
CA GLU A 170 -2.24 4.42 46.59
C GLU A 170 -3.20 5.57 46.29
N VAL A 171 -4.42 5.48 46.82
CA VAL A 171 -5.37 6.58 46.81
C VAL A 171 -4.79 7.66 47.71
N SER A 172 -3.95 8.52 47.14
CA SER A 172 -3.51 9.74 47.82
C SER A 172 -4.75 10.59 48.06
N SER A 173 -5.12 10.71 49.33
CA SER A 173 -6.07 11.67 49.86
C SER A 173 -5.63 13.09 49.48
N GLY A 174 -6.10 13.57 48.33
CA GLY A 174 -5.95 14.94 47.86
C GLY A 174 -7.32 15.59 47.74
N ASP A 175 -7.45 16.78 48.32
CA ASP A 175 -8.62 17.66 48.43
C ASP A 175 -9.81 17.34 47.50
N GLY A 176 -10.92 16.89 48.11
CA GLY A 176 -12.09 16.25 47.48
C GLY A 176 -13.01 17.17 46.69
N THR A 177 -12.46 18.11 45.90
CA THR A 177 -13.26 19.12 45.18
C THR A 177 -13.23 18.97 43.65
N LYS A 178 -12.44 18.05 43.07
CA LYS A 178 -12.49 17.73 41.62
C LYS A 178 -12.54 16.22 41.34
N PRO A 179 -13.49 15.73 40.52
CA PRO A 179 -13.56 14.31 40.16
C PRO A 179 -12.35 13.90 39.30
N MET A 180 -11.80 12.72 39.58
CA MET A 180 -10.70 12.13 38.82
C MET A 180 -11.07 11.92 37.34
N PRO A 181 -10.11 12.12 36.42
CA PRO A 181 -10.35 11.85 35.00
C PRO A 181 -10.71 10.38 34.79
N PHE A 182 -11.54 10.10 33.79
CA PHE A 182 -11.80 8.77 33.27
C PHE A 182 -10.79 8.47 32.16
N HIS A 183 -9.98 7.44 32.37
CA HIS A 183 -8.83 7.11 31.53
C HIS A 183 -9.17 5.92 30.63
N VAL A 184 -9.16 6.16 29.33
CA VAL A 184 -9.38 5.15 28.30
C VAL A 184 -8.05 4.73 27.67
N GLY A 185 -7.70 3.46 27.77
CA GLY A 185 -6.54 2.87 27.12
C GLY A 185 -6.91 2.32 25.73
N VAL A 186 -5.96 2.38 24.80
CA VAL A 186 -5.98 1.66 23.53
C VAL A 186 -4.66 0.94 23.37
N LEU A 187 -4.70 -0.40 23.30
CA LEU A 187 -3.51 -1.24 23.09
C LEU A 187 -3.58 -1.85 21.70
N ALA A 188 -2.85 -1.30 20.74
CA ALA A 188 -2.79 -1.84 19.40
C ALA A 188 -1.63 -1.23 18.61
N ASN A 189 -1.06 -2.00 17.68
CA ASN A 189 -0.21 -1.45 16.64
C ASN A 189 -0.93 -0.31 15.90
N MET A 190 -0.23 0.75 15.52
CA MET A 190 -0.82 1.90 14.84
C MET A 190 -0.81 1.70 13.31
N ASP A 191 -1.41 0.59 12.89
CA ASP A 191 -1.72 0.28 11.50
C ASP A 191 -3.23 0.43 11.24
N TYR A 192 -3.62 0.54 9.97
CA TYR A 192 -5.01 0.79 9.59
C TYR A 192 -6.00 -0.26 10.06
N ARG A 193 -5.60 -1.54 10.10
CA ARG A 193 -6.46 -2.62 10.58
C ARG A 193 -6.89 -2.37 12.03
N LYS A 194 -6.02 -1.73 12.83
CA LYS A 194 -6.26 -1.38 14.23
C LYS A 194 -6.94 -0.03 14.45
N GLY A 195 -7.19 0.75 13.40
CA GLY A 195 -8.08 1.91 13.44
C GLY A 195 -7.49 3.15 14.10
N ILE A 196 -6.18 3.36 14.02
CA ILE A 196 -5.54 4.59 14.53
C ILE A 196 -6.10 5.85 13.85
N ASP A 197 -6.35 5.78 12.56
CA ASP A 197 -6.97 6.86 11.79
C ASP A 197 -8.41 7.13 12.21
N ARG A 198 -9.19 6.08 12.56
CA ARG A 198 -10.56 6.19 13.07
C ARG A 198 -10.55 6.97 14.37
N PHE A 199 -9.60 6.66 15.24
CA PHE A 199 -9.42 7.37 16.49
C PHE A 199 -9.03 8.83 16.27
N LEU A 200 -8.02 9.10 15.44
CA LEU A 200 -7.60 10.48 15.14
C LEU A 200 -8.70 11.31 14.50
N CYS A 201 -9.47 10.72 13.58
CA CYS A 201 -10.61 11.37 12.93
C CYS A 201 -11.73 11.68 13.92
N MET A 202 -12.02 10.77 14.85
CA MET A 202 -13.08 10.93 15.84
C MET A 202 -12.68 11.91 16.95
N LEU A 203 -11.38 12.13 17.14
CA LEU A 203 -10.85 12.84 18.29
C LEU A 203 -11.39 14.27 18.46
N PRO A 204 -11.56 15.11 17.43
CA PRO A 204 -12.20 16.42 17.55
C PRO A 204 -13.63 16.37 18.11
N GLU A 205 -14.40 15.35 17.73
CA GLU A 205 -15.82 15.19 18.08
C GLU A 205 -16.01 14.61 19.50
N LEU A 206 -15.00 13.92 20.03
CA LEU A 206 -15.04 13.40 21.40
C LEU A 206 -14.79 14.52 22.42
N PRO A 207 -15.76 14.87 23.27
CA PRO A 207 -15.62 15.99 24.18
C PRO A 207 -14.55 15.71 25.24
N ALA A 208 -13.84 16.74 25.67
CA ALA A 208 -12.87 16.63 26.76
C ALA A 208 -13.52 16.23 28.09
N ARG A 209 -14.85 16.39 28.21
CA ARG A 209 -15.65 16.03 29.38
C ARG A 209 -16.93 15.33 28.96
N ILE A 210 -17.31 14.30 29.71
CA ILE A 210 -18.63 13.68 29.65
C ILE A 210 -19.23 13.81 31.05
N GLY A 211 -20.31 14.60 31.16
CA GLY A 211 -20.83 15.02 32.46
C GLY A 211 -19.78 15.85 33.23
N SER A 212 -19.51 15.47 34.49
CA SER A 212 -18.53 16.16 35.35
C SER A 212 -17.10 15.63 35.22
N ARG A 213 -16.87 14.51 34.54
CA ARG A 213 -15.56 13.85 34.44
C ARG A 213 -14.81 14.24 33.16
N GLN A 214 -13.50 14.45 33.28
CA GLN A 214 -12.61 14.63 32.13
C GLN A 214 -12.28 13.28 31.51
N VAL A 215 -12.20 13.19 30.17
CA VAL A 215 -11.78 11.97 29.47
C VAL A 215 -10.34 12.12 29.01
N ARG A 216 -9.49 11.13 29.30
CA ARG A 216 -8.13 11.02 28.76
C ARG A 216 -7.95 9.74 27.99
N TRP A 217 -7.22 9.81 26.88
CA TRP A 217 -6.89 8.68 26.03
C TRP A 217 -5.40 8.38 26.08
N THR A 218 -5.04 7.10 26.14
CA THR A 218 -3.66 6.66 25.96
C THR A 218 -3.61 5.54 24.95
N TRP A 219 -2.92 5.79 23.83
CA TRP A 219 -2.67 4.77 22.82
C TRP A 219 -1.25 4.23 22.96
N CYS A 220 -1.09 2.91 23.09
CA CYS A 220 0.20 2.24 23.13
C CYS A 220 0.39 1.36 21.89
N GLY A 221 1.47 1.61 21.11
CA GLY A 221 1.75 0.89 19.87
C GLY A 221 2.94 1.44 19.07
N ASN A 222 3.33 0.74 18.01
CA ASN A 222 4.34 1.21 17.06
C ASN A 222 3.91 2.51 16.34
N GLY A 223 4.84 3.39 15.94
CA GLY A 223 4.50 4.60 15.17
C GLY A 223 4.02 5.83 15.96
N ALA A 224 4.03 5.77 17.29
CA ALA A 224 3.59 6.83 18.20
C ALA A 224 4.05 8.26 17.81
N SER A 225 5.33 8.44 17.53
CA SER A 225 5.94 9.75 17.24
C SER A 225 5.45 10.39 15.94
N PHE A 226 4.96 9.59 14.99
CA PHE A 226 4.36 10.09 13.76
C PHE A 226 2.92 10.57 14.01
N TYR A 227 2.10 9.73 14.64
CA TYR A 227 0.67 10.01 14.86
C TYR A 227 0.44 11.09 15.91
N GLU A 228 1.32 11.23 16.89
CA GLU A 228 1.28 12.33 17.86
C GLU A 228 1.29 13.70 17.17
N LYS A 229 2.02 13.85 16.07
CA LYS A 229 2.06 15.08 15.26
C LYS A 229 0.78 15.34 14.47
N LEU A 230 -0.07 14.32 14.30
CA LEU A 230 -1.35 14.42 13.59
C LEU A 230 -2.51 14.72 14.53
N VAL A 231 -2.29 14.75 15.85
CA VAL A 231 -3.30 15.09 16.83
C VAL A 231 -3.72 16.56 16.64
N PRO A 232 -5.03 16.84 16.47
CA PRO A 232 -5.54 18.20 16.42
C PRO A 232 -5.13 18.99 17.68
N ARG A 233 -4.70 20.25 17.53
CA ARG A 233 -4.30 21.09 18.67
C ARG A 233 -5.40 21.23 19.73
N SER A 234 -6.66 21.20 19.32
CA SER A 234 -7.83 21.20 20.23
C SER A 234 -7.92 19.95 21.13
N SER A 235 -7.13 18.93 20.85
CA SER A 235 -7.21 17.59 21.44
C SER A 235 -5.89 17.12 22.04
N SER A 236 -4.82 17.92 21.99
CA SER A 236 -3.50 17.51 22.48
C SER A 236 -3.47 17.28 23.99
N GLU A 237 -4.24 18.03 24.77
CA GLU A 237 -4.27 17.90 26.24
C GLU A 237 -5.05 16.68 26.74
N LYS A 238 -5.80 15.99 25.86
CA LYS A 238 -6.61 14.81 26.22
C LYS A 238 -6.05 13.48 25.71
N VAL A 239 -4.95 13.48 24.93
CA VAL A 239 -4.38 12.26 24.32
C VAL A 239 -2.90 12.13 24.64
N SER A 240 -2.47 10.89 24.88
CA SER A 240 -1.07 10.53 25.03
C SER A 240 -0.76 9.31 24.16
N PHE A 241 0.43 9.29 23.59
CA PHE A 241 0.94 8.15 22.82
C PHE A 241 2.12 7.52 23.54
N ILE A 242 2.17 6.19 23.49
CA ILE A 242 3.25 5.39 24.04
C ILE A 242 3.76 4.52 22.90
N GLY A 243 5.07 4.56 22.67
CA GLY A 243 5.73 3.76 21.65
C GLY A 243 5.65 2.25 21.92
N PRO A 244 6.22 1.42 21.03
CA PRO A 244 6.23 -0.02 21.22
C PRO A 244 7.02 -0.38 22.48
N THR A 245 6.48 -1.28 23.29
CA THR A 245 7.05 -1.70 24.58
C THR A 245 6.69 -3.15 24.85
N SER A 246 7.60 -3.88 25.50
CA SER A 246 7.36 -5.26 25.97
C SER A 246 6.53 -5.31 27.25
N THR A 247 6.27 -4.17 27.89
CA THR A 247 5.48 -4.09 29.14
C THR A 247 4.35 -3.06 29.06
N PRO A 248 3.41 -3.18 28.10
CA PRO A 248 2.37 -2.17 27.84
C PRO A 248 1.51 -1.88 29.07
N TRP A 249 1.17 -2.90 29.86
CA TRP A 249 0.35 -2.77 31.07
C TRP A 249 0.99 -1.94 32.19
N LYS A 250 2.33 -1.82 32.23
CA LYS A 250 3.00 -0.91 33.18
C LYS A 250 2.74 0.55 32.83
N HIS A 251 2.73 0.84 31.52
CA HIS A 251 2.60 2.18 30.98
C HIS A 251 1.16 2.71 30.96
N ILE A 252 0.18 1.81 30.87
CA ILE A 252 -1.24 2.15 30.98
C ILE A 252 -1.86 1.70 32.31
N SER A 253 -1.05 1.68 33.38
CA SER A 253 -1.52 1.31 34.71
C SER A 253 -2.61 2.27 35.20
N GLY A 254 -3.73 1.71 35.66
CA GLY A 254 -4.87 2.48 36.18
C GLY A 254 -5.83 3.07 35.14
N VAL A 255 -5.87 2.51 33.92
CA VAL A 255 -6.98 2.77 32.98
C VAL A 255 -8.31 2.30 33.54
N ASP A 256 -9.36 3.06 33.31
CA ASP A 256 -10.73 2.73 33.71
C ASP A 256 -11.44 1.86 32.66
N LEU A 257 -11.00 1.90 31.40
CA LEU A 257 -11.59 1.20 30.26
C LEU A 257 -10.54 0.93 29.19
N LEU A 258 -10.56 -0.26 28.57
CA LEU A 258 -9.85 -0.50 27.31
C LEU A 258 -10.84 -0.35 26.13
N PHE A 259 -10.49 0.46 25.13
CA PHE A 259 -11.32 0.68 23.94
C PHE A 259 -10.60 0.21 22.67
N SER A 260 -11.26 -0.60 21.85
CA SER A 260 -10.73 -1.04 20.56
C SER A 260 -11.36 -0.27 19.40
N PHE A 261 -10.53 0.43 18.64
CA PHE A 261 -10.91 1.12 17.39
C PHE A 261 -10.75 0.25 16.14
N ALA A 262 -10.43 -1.04 16.31
CA ALA A 262 -10.11 -1.94 15.21
C ALA A 262 -11.18 -1.94 14.12
N ARG A 263 -10.74 -2.16 12.88
CA ARG A 263 -11.61 -2.53 11.75
C ARG A 263 -11.85 -4.01 11.73
N GLU A 264 -10.78 -4.75 11.98
CA GLU A 264 -10.77 -6.19 12.04
C GLU A 264 -9.86 -6.63 13.18
N ASP A 265 -10.41 -7.38 14.11
CA ASP A 265 -9.71 -8.11 15.15
C ASP A 265 -10.33 -9.51 15.25
N PRO A 266 -9.62 -10.57 14.82
CA PRO A 266 -10.15 -11.92 14.73
C PRO A 266 -10.67 -12.39 16.09
N PHE A 267 -9.88 -12.22 17.15
CA PHE A 267 -10.28 -12.29 18.56
C PHE A 267 -9.26 -11.48 19.41
N PRO A 268 -9.65 -10.37 20.05
CA PRO A 268 -8.68 -9.40 20.56
C PRO A 268 -7.99 -9.83 21.88
N LEU A 269 -6.77 -10.36 21.80
CA LEU A 269 -6.01 -10.81 22.99
C LEU A 269 -5.77 -9.73 24.04
N VAL A 270 -5.45 -8.50 23.63
CA VAL A 270 -5.26 -7.38 24.57
C VAL A 270 -6.54 -7.06 25.35
N ASN A 271 -7.72 -7.32 24.77
CA ASN A 271 -8.99 -7.19 25.46
C ASN A 271 -9.17 -8.34 26.46
N LEU A 272 -8.78 -9.57 26.10
CA LEU A 272 -8.77 -10.70 27.03
C LEU A 272 -7.83 -10.46 28.21
N GLU A 273 -6.65 -9.92 27.96
CA GLU A 273 -5.68 -9.50 28.98
C GLU A 273 -6.24 -8.41 29.90
N ALA A 274 -7.02 -7.47 29.36
CA ALA A 274 -7.73 -6.45 30.14
C ALA A 274 -8.79 -7.11 31.04
N LEU A 275 -9.59 -8.01 30.47
CA LEU A 275 -10.66 -8.69 31.17
C LEU A 275 -10.11 -9.57 32.30
N ALA A 276 -9.01 -10.26 32.07
CA ALA A 276 -8.34 -11.06 33.09
C ALA A 276 -7.81 -10.20 34.26
N ARG A 277 -7.53 -8.90 34.01
CA ARG A 277 -7.17 -7.88 35.00
C ARG A 277 -8.37 -7.13 35.60
N LYS A 278 -9.60 -7.56 35.29
CA LYS A 278 -10.86 -6.90 35.70
C LYS A 278 -11.02 -5.47 35.18
N ILE A 279 -10.41 -5.17 34.03
CA ILE A 279 -10.60 -3.89 33.33
C ILE A 279 -11.72 -4.09 32.31
N PRO A 280 -12.78 -3.26 32.32
CA PRO A 280 -13.86 -3.37 31.35
C PRO A 280 -13.37 -3.03 29.94
N VAL A 281 -14.10 -3.51 28.94
CA VAL A 281 -13.72 -3.40 27.53
C VAL A 281 -14.88 -2.86 26.69
N ALA A 282 -14.56 -2.00 25.74
CA ALA A 282 -15.48 -1.56 24.70
C ALA A 282 -14.80 -1.53 23.33
N GLY A 283 -15.58 -1.40 22.25
CA GLY A 283 -15.02 -1.11 20.95
C GLY A 283 -16.04 -0.96 19.84
N ILE A 284 -15.54 -0.97 18.60
CA ILE A 284 -16.37 -0.77 17.41
C ILE A 284 -17.07 -2.07 17.02
N ARG A 285 -18.38 -1.98 16.78
CA ARG A 285 -19.21 -3.11 16.33
C ARG A 285 -18.84 -3.54 14.92
N GLY A 286 -18.87 -4.85 14.66
CA GLY A 286 -18.55 -5.42 13.36
C GLY A 286 -17.05 -5.57 13.13
N SER A 287 -16.26 -5.51 14.20
CA SER A 287 -14.81 -5.62 14.12
C SER A 287 -14.32 -7.06 14.24
N GLY A 288 -15.19 -8.04 14.47
CA GLY A 288 -14.82 -9.45 14.64
C GLY A 288 -15.05 -9.93 16.07
N GLY A 289 -14.04 -10.52 16.70
CA GLY A 289 -14.21 -11.24 17.97
C GLY A 289 -14.67 -10.40 19.16
N ILE A 290 -14.59 -9.06 19.10
CA ILE A 290 -15.15 -8.20 20.14
C ILE A 290 -16.68 -8.27 20.19
N ASP A 291 -17.35 -8.54 19.07
CA ASP A 291 -18.80 -8.72 19.03
C ASP A 291 -19.20 -9.99 19.79
N GLU A 292 -18.40 -11.05 19.70
CA GLU A 292 -18.59 -12.27 20.51
C GLU A 292 -18.36 -12.03 22.01
N LEU A 293 -17.43 -11.14 22.37
CA LEU A 293 -17.26 -10.72 23.77
C LEU A 293 -18.50 -9.97 24.28
N GLU A 294 -19.18 -9.18 23.44
CA GLU A 294 -20.44 -8.51 23.79
C GLU A 294 -21.62 -9.48 23.85
N GLU A 295 -21.72 -10.45 22.94
CA GLU A 295 -22.73 -11.52 23.02
C GLU A 295 -22.62 -12.28 24.35
N GLU A 296 -21.40 -12.49 24.81
CA GLU A 296 -21.09 -13.06 26.12
C GLU A 296 -21.10 -12.00 27.24
N GLY A 297 -21.49 -10.75 27.01
CA GLY A 297 -21.60 -9.73 28.06
C GLY A 297 -20.29 -9.34 28.77
N TYR A 298 -19.13 -9.53 28.15
CA TYR A 298 -17.82 -9.04 28.62
C TYR A 298 -17.39 -7.72 27.99
N ALA A 299 -18.00 -7.32 26.87
CA ALA A 299 -17.69 -6.07 26.19
C ALA A 299 -18.96 -5.29 25.84
N VAL A 300 -18.80 -4.00 25.59
CA VAL A 300 -19.84 -3.14 24.98
C VAL A 300 -19.37 -2.71 23.61
N THR A 301 -20.14 -3.00 22.55
CA THR A 301 -19.82 -2.51 21.21
C THR A 301 -20.69 -1.33 20.82
N CYS A 302 -20.16 -0.45 19.98
CA CYS A 302 -20.89 0.67 19.44
C CYS A 302 -20.58 0.88 17.95
N PRO A 303 -21.51 1.44 17.15
CA PRO A 303 -21.19 1.91 15.82
C PRO A 303 -20.09 2.97 15.87
N PHE A 304 -19.27 3.08 14.80
CA PHE A 304 -18.27 4.13 14.68
C PHE A 304 -18.92 5.51 14.41
N LYS A 305 -19.41 6.13 15.48
CA LYS A 305 -20.01 7.48 15.52
C LYS A 305 -19.70 8.14 16.85
N ALA A 306 -19.42 9.45 16.86
CA ALA A 306 -19.07 10.18 18.09
C ALA A 306 -20.10 9.98 19.20
N ASP A 307 -21.38 10.25 18.92
CA ASP A 307 -22.46 10.12 19.92
C ASP A 307 -22.59 8.71 20.48
N ALA A 308 -22.35 7.68 19.66
CA ALA A 308 -22.42 6.29 20.09
C ALA A 308 -21.26 5.94 21.04
N ILE A 309 -20.05 6.40 20.72
CA ILE A 309 -18.86 6.24 21.56
C ILE A 309 -19.06 7.01 22.87
N ILE A 310 -19.52 8.26 22.81
CA ILE A 310 -19.82 9.10 23.99
C ILE A 310 -20.84 8.42 24.90
N LYS A 311 -21.91 7.86 24.32
CA LYS A 311 -22.91 7.10 25.08
C LYS A 311 -22.32 5.87 25.75
N ALA A 312 -21.49 5.10 25.05
CA ALA A 312 -20.83 3.93 25.63
C ALA A 312 -19.93 4.33 26.81
N LEU A 313 -19.09 5.36 26.64
CA LEU A 313 -18.22 5.90 27.68
C LEU A 313 -19.02 6.39 28.91
N ARG A 314 -20.13 7.10 28.67
CA ARG A 314 -21.04 7.56 29.72
C ARG A 314 -21.57 6.40 30.56
N GLY A 315 -22.03 5.32 29.92
CA GLY A 315 -22.54 4.14 30.63
C GLY A 315 -21.50 3.51 31.56
N PHE A 316 -20.22 3.49 31.18
CA PHE A 316 -19.14 3.05 32.09
C PHE A 316 -18.89 4.04 33.24
N MET A 317 -18.96 5.34 32.97
CA MET A 317 -18.77 6.36 34.02
C MET A 317 -19.91 6.40 35.04
N GLU A 318 -21.14 6.11 34.60
CA GLU A 318 -22.35 6.12 35.42
C GLU A 318 -22.62 4.76 36.09
N GLY A 319 -21.80 3.73 35.77
CA GLY A 319 -21.90 2.40 36.35
C GLY A 319 -22.99 1.51 35.73
N GLU A 320 -23.59 1.95 34.62
CA GLU A 320 -24.54 1.15 33.83
C GLU A 320 -23.84 -0.02 33.14
N ASN A 321 -22.61 0.23 32.65
CA ASN A 321 -21.74 -0.76 32.06
C ASN A 321 -20.59 -1.05 33.03
N GLY A 322 -20.44 -2.30 33.45
CA GLY A 322 -19.44 -2.71 34.44
C GLY A 322 -18.70 -3.97 34.02
N PHE A 323 -17.74 -4.39 34.86
CA PHE A 323 -17.10 -5.69 34.69
C PHE A 323 -18.09 -6.80 35.07
N PRO A 324 -18.26 -7.86 34.26
CA PRO A 324 -19.27 -8.87 34.54
C PRO A 324 -18.91 -9.73 35.75
N GLU A 325 -19.89 -10.01 36.62
CA GLU A 325 -19.74 -10.90 37.78
C GLU A 325 -19.85 -12.39 37.37
N LYS A 326 -18.97 -12.84 36.47
CA LYS A 326 -18.91 -14.25 36.04
C LYS A 326 -17.48 -14.73 35.74
N PRO A 327 -17.23 -16.06 35.75
CA PRO A 327 -15.89 -16.61 35.56
C PRO A 327 -15.31 -16.24 34.20
N PHE A 328 -14.04 -15.87 34.12
CA PHE A 328 -13.37 -15.62 32.85
C PHE A 328 -13.28 -16.92 32.00
N LEU A 329 -13.59 -16.83 30.71
CA LEU A 329 -13.84 -17.98 29.82
C LEU A 329 -12.73 -18.30 28.81
N TRP A 330 -11.69 -17.46 28.75
CA TRP A 330 -10.67 -17.51 27.70
C TRP A 330 -9.26 -17.64 28.28
N SER A 331 -9.09 -18.51 29.27
CA SER A 331 -7.76 -18.88 29.78
C SER A 331 -7.17 -20.06 29.01
N THR A 332 -5.84 -20.20 29.03
CA THR A 332 -5.13 -21.34 28.44
C THR A 332 -5.70 -22.69 28.91
N GLU A 333 -6.06 -22.81 30.19
CA GLU A 333 -6.61 -24.04 30.79
C GLU A 333 -7.98 -24.43 30.23
N GLN A 334 -8.71 -23.48 29.65
CA GLN A 334 -10.03 -23.72 29.06
C GLN A 334 -9.98 -23.83 27.53
N GLY A 335 -9.11 -23.04 26.88
CA GLY A 335 -8.98 -23.00 25.43
C GLY A 335 -8.10 -24.11 24.85
N ALA A 336 -6.91 -24.35 25.43
CA ALA A 336 -5.95 -25.30 24.90
C ALA A 336 -6.50 -26.75 24.83
N PRO A 337 -7.24 -27.28 25.84
CA PRO A 337 -7.80 -28.62 25.76
C PRO A 337 -8.72 -28.83 24.55
N LYS A 338 -9.48 -27.82 24.13
CA LYS A 338 -10.39 -27.90 22.97
C LYS A 338 -9.62 -28.06 21.66
N ILE A 339 -8.52 -27.31 21.49
CA ILE A 339 -7.65 -27.44 20.32
C ILE A 339 -6.96 -28.81 20.30
N ILE A 340 -6.46 -29.25 21.45
CA ILE A 340 -5.80 -30.56 21.61
C ILE A 340 -6.77 -31.70 21.28
N GLU A 341 -8.02 -31.63 21.73
CA GLU A 341 -9.06 -32.60 21.39
C GLU A 341 -9.31 -32.67 19.88
N ILE A 342 -9.38 -31.52 19.19
CA ILE A 342 -9.48 -31.48 17.73
C ILE A 342 -8.27 -32.19 17.10
N ALA A 343 -7.05 -31.86 17.52
CA ALA A 343 -5.84 -32.44 16.97
C ALA A 343 -5.72 -33.95 17.23
N ASN A 344 -6.09 -34.42 18.42
CA ASN A 344 -6.06 -35.85 18.78
C ASN A 344 -6.98 -36.69 17.88
N ARG A 345 -8.13 -36.16 17.46
CA ARG A 345 -9.01 -36.84 16.48
C ARG A 345 -8.31 -37.12 15.15
N PHE A 346 -7.34 -36.30 14.74
CA PHE A 346 -6.51 -36.56 13.54
C PHE A 346 -5.37 -37.54 13.82
N LEU A 347 -4.77 -37.47 15.01
CA LEU A 347 -3.72 -38.39 15.46
C LEU A 347 -4.21 -39.84 15.63
N GLU A 348 -5.51 -40.05 15.89
CA GLU A 348 -6.13 -41.35 16.11
C GLU A 348 -6.67 -42.02 14.84
N ARG A 349 -6.84 -41.29 13.72
CA ARG A 349 -7.31 -41.88 12.44
C ARG A 349 -6.32 -42.90 11.88
N SER A 350 -6.81 -44.01 11.32
CA SER A 350 -5.95 -44.97 10.61
C SER A 350 -5.35 -44.36 9.33
N LEU A 351 -4.17 -44.83 8.91
CA LEU A 351 -3.48 -44.34 7.71
C LEU A 351 -4.38 -44.41 6.45
N LEU A 352 -5.21 -45.46 6.33
CA LEU A 352 -6.18 -45.62 5.23
C LEU A 352 -7.33 -44.61 5.29
N ALA A 353 -7.79 -44.23 6.49
CA ALA A 353 -8.78 -43.18 6.67
C ALA A 353 -8.21 -41.78 6.37
N ARG A 354 -6.90 -41.57 6.59
CA ARG A 354 -6.18 -40.33 6.24
C ARG A 354 -5.93 -40.19 4.73
N LEU A 355 -5.64 -41.30 4.05
CA LEU A 355 -5.39 -41.32 2.60
C LEU A 355 -6.67 -41.28 1.75
N SER A 356 -7.83 -41.62 2.32
CA SER A 356 -9.13 -41.63 1.62
C SER A 356 -9.92 -40.32 1.73
N SER A 357 -9.59 -39.44 2.69
CA SER A 357 -10.13 -38.08 2.73
C SER A 357 -9.48 -37.24 1.64
N ARG A 358 -10.20 -37.02 0.54
CA ARG A 358 -9.79 -36.04 -0.47
C ARG A 358 -9.93 -34.63 0.12
N ARG A 359 -8.86 -33.84 0.04
CA ARG A 359 -8.92 -32.41 0.37
C ARG A 359 -9.94 -31.71 -0.54
N PRO A 360 -10.74 -30.77 -0.01
CA PRO A 360 -11.70 -30.04 -0.82
C PRO A 360 -10.99 -29.31 -1.97
N ARG A 361 -11.61 -29.29 -3.15
CA ARG A 361 -11.23 -28.33 -4.21
C ARG A 361 -11.94 -27.03 -3.91
N PHE A 362 -11.21 -25.93 -3.91
CA PHE A 362 -11.73 -24.59 -3.64
C PHE A 362 -11.99 -23.86 -4.95
N ASP A 363 -13.05 -23.06 -4.96
CA ASP A 363 -13.37 -22.12 -6.03
C ASP A 363 -12.79 -20.76 -5.65
N PHE A 364 -11.78 -20.32 -6.38
CA PHE A 364 -11.00 -19.12 -6.08
C PHE A 364 -11.55 -17.86 -6.79
N SER A 365 -12.62 -18.00 -7.58
CA SER A 365 -13.21 -16.91 -8.39
C SER A 365 -13.75 -15.72 -7.58
N SER A 366 -14.02 -15.89 -6.28
CA SER A 366 -14.57 -14.88 -5.35
C SER A 366 -13.52 -13.97 -4.71
N ILE A 367 -12.24 -14.32 -4.80
CA ILE A 367 -11.12 -13.55 -4.23
C ILE A 367 -10.69 -12.53 -5.28
N GLY A 368 -11.54 -11.54 -5.52
CA GLY A 368 -11.31 -10.50 -6.53
C GLY A 368 -9.86 -9.97 -6.50
N SER A 369 -9.27 -9.91 -7.70
CA SER A 369 -7.91 -9.45 -8.05
C SER A 369 -6.74 -10.33 -7.62
N MET A 370 -6.70 -11.60 -8.04
CA MET A 370 -5.44 -12.39 -8.01
C MET A 370 -5.23 -13.23 -9.29
N GLU A 371 -5.82 -12.80 -10.42
CA GLU A 371 -5.73 -13.47 -11.73
C GLU A 371 -4.34 -13.38 -12.43
N ALA A 372 -3.29 -12.95 -11.74
CA ALA A 372 -1.93 -13.05 -12.31
C ALA A 372 -1.32 -14.46 -12.19
N GLU A 373 -1.75 -15.26 -11.20
CA GLU A 373 -1.21 -16.62 -10.95
C GLU A 373 -2.20 -17.76 -11.23
N GLU A 374 -3.52 -17.53 -11.22
CA GLU A 374 -4.54 -18.59 -11.44
C GLU A 374 -4.93 -18.76 -12.91
N VAL A 375 -4.89 -17.68 -13.70
CA VAL A 375 -4.92 -17.77 -15.18
C VAL A 375 -3.79 -18.66 -15.71
N ARG A 376 -2.68 -18.82 -14.98
CA ARG A 376 -1.57 -19.72 -15.37
C ARG A 376 -1.75 -21.18 -14.98
N ARG A 377 -2.65 -21.52 -14.05
CA ARG A 377 -2.84 -22.90 -13.57
C ARG A 377 -4.09 -23.57 -14.14
N GLU A 378 -5.17 -22.83 -14.38
CA GLU A 378 -6.39 -23.39 -14.98
C GLU A 378 -6.38 -23.34 -16.52
N ASN A 379 -5.45 -22.56 -17.11
CA ASN A 379 -5.08 -22.64 -18.52
C ASN A 379 -3.60 -23.10 -18.64
N PRO A 380 -3.32 -24.36 -19.00
CA PRO A 380 -1.99 -24.76 -19.38
C PRO A 380 -1.68 -24.19 -20.77
N SER A 381 -1.31 -22.91 -20.85
CA SER A 381 -0.57 -22.22 -21.93
C SER A 381 -0.68 -20.69 -21.78
N CYS A 382 -0.04 -20.13 -20.75
CA CYS A 382 0.55 -18.79 -20.81
C CYS A 382 1.50 -18.55 -19.61
N PRO A 383 2.78 -18.98 -19.67
CA PRO A 383 3.83 -18.49 -18.77
C PRO A 383 3.77 -16.95 -18.70
N TYR A 384 4.20 -16.33 -17.59
CA TYR A 384 4.32 -14.85 -17.50
C TYR A 384 4.98 -14.26 -18.75
N ASP A 385 5.94 -14.99 -19.31
CA ASP A 385 6.64 -14.62 -20.52
C ASP A 385 5.72 -14.57 -21.75
N GLU A 386 4.77 -15.50 -21.90
CA GLU A 386 3.74 -15.43 -22.94
C GLU A 386 2.72 -14.31 -22.65
N PHE A 387 2.36 -14.05 -21.38
CA PHE A 387 1.47 -12.93 -21.01
C PHE A 387 2.09 -11.57 -21.35
N VAL A 388 3.37 -11.39 -21.01
CA VAL A 388 4.15 -10.19 -21.37
C VAL A 388 4.28 -10.12 -22.89
N LEU A 389 4.78 -11.17 -23.57
CA LEU A 389 4.96 -11.17 -25.04
C LEU A 389 3.68 -10.85 -25.84
N ASP A 390 2.50 -11.26 -25.36
CA ASP A 390 1.21 -11.00 -26.01
C ASP A 390 0.64 -9.61 -25.71
N ARG A 391 0.97 -8.99 -24.56
CA ARG A 391 0.17 -7.88 -23.99
C ARG A 391 0.91 -6.67 -23.43
N GLY A 392 2.20 -6.78 -23.13
CA GLY A 392 3.02 -5.68 -22.56
C GLY A 392 4.54 -5.85 -22.73
N GLY A 393 4.96 -6.79 -23.57
CA GLY A 393 6.32 -7.18 -23.84
C GLY A 393 6.75 -6.67 -25.19
N ALA A 394 8.07 -6.49 -25.36
CA ALA A 394 8.56 -5.91 -26.59
C ALA A 394 8.22 -6.75 -27.82
N ARG A 395 7.45 -6.14 -28.72
CA ARG A 395 7.22 -6.66 -30.06
C ARG A 395 8.45 -6.36 -30.93
N LEU A 396 8.83 -7.32 -31.76
CA LEU A 396 9.88 -7.09 -32.76
C LEU A 396 9.42 -5.95 -33.70
N PRO A 397 10.15 -4.82 -33.79
CA PRO A 397 9.79 -3.77 -34.71
C PRO A 397 9.92 -4.27 -36.16
N SER A 398 9.10 -3.72 -37.07
CA SER A 398 9.18 -4.07 -38.49
C SER A 398 10.60 -3.79 -39.04
N LYS A 399 11.09 -4.63 -39.96
CA LYS A 399 12.45 -4.47 -40.55
C LYS A 399 12.68 -3.09 -41.17
N ASP A 400 11.61 -2.46 -41.66
CA ASP A 400 11.66 -1.13 -42.27
C ASP A 400 11.91 -0.01 -41.23
N CYS A 401 11.49 -0.19 -39.97
CA CYS A 401 11.78 0.75 -38.87
C CYS A 401 13.28 0.79 -38.50
N VAL A 402 14.00 -0.31 -38.70
CA VAL A 402 15.42 -0.46 -38.33
C VAL A 402 16.35 0.11 -39.43
N ALA A 403 15.90 0.08 -40.70
CA ALA A 403 16.72 0.42 -41.87
C ALA A 403 17.02 1.93 -42.03
N GLY A 404 16.20 2.82 -41.47
CA GLY A 404 16.37 4.29 -41.60
C GLY A 404 17.42 4.93 -40.70
N GLN A 405 18.09 4.17 -39.82
CA GLN A 405 18.77 4.70 -38.65
C GLN A 405 20.30 4.52 -38.70
N SER A 406 20.96 5.03 -39.73
CA SER A 406 22.41 4.84 -39.87
C SER A 406 23.25 5.50 -38.74
N ARG A 407 22.66 6.36 -37.89
CA ARG A 407 23.36 7.19 -36.88
C ARG A 407 23.09 6.92 -35.41
N LEU A 408 22.12 6.07 -35.03
CA LEU A 408 21.84 5.79 -33.61
C LEU A 408 22.84 4.75 -33.07
N LEU A 409 23.49 5.09 -31.96
CA LEU A 409 24.37 4.22 -31.19
C LEU A 409 24.04 4.39 -29.70
N PHE A 410 23.72 3.28 -29.03
CA PHE A 410 23.49 3.24 -27.58
C PHE A 410 24.80 2.89 -26.85
N SER A 411 25.15 3.67 -25.84
CA SER A 411 26.20 3.34 -24.89
C SER A 411 25.57 2.85 -23.59
N ILE A 412 25.68 1.55 -23.33
CA ILE A 412 25.20 0.93 -22.09
C ILE A 412 26.32 1.02 -21.06
N ILE A 413 26.06 1.70 -19.95
CA ILE A 413 27.06 1.93 -18.89
C ILE A 413 26.75 1.03 -17.71
N VAL A 414 27.72 0.19 -17.31
CA VAL A 414 27.60 -0.75 -16.19
C VAL A 414 28.74 -0.50 -15.19
N PRO A 415 28.47 0.23 -14.09
CA PRO A 415 29.38 0.31 -12.94
C PRO A 415 29.47 -1.04 -12.23
N ILE A 416 30.69 -1.49 -11.93
CA ILE A 416 30.95 -2.80 -11.34
C ILE A 416 31.65 -2.62 -9.99
N HIS A 417 31.07 -3.13 -8.92
CA HIS A 417 31.72 -3.20 -7.62
C HIS A 417 31.34 -4.49 -6.90
N LYS A 418 32.32 -5.38 -6.71
CA LYS A 418 32.14 -6.68 -6.02
C LYS A 418 30.92 -7.48 -6.50
N PRO A 419 30.75 -7.69 -7.82
CA PRO A 419 29.62 -8.42 -8.36
C PRO A 419 29.67 -9.89 -7.98
N GLU A 420 28.50 -10.53 -7.94
CA GLU A 420 28.43 -11.98 -8.14
C GLU A 420 28.70 -12.27 -9.63
N LEU A 421 29.78 -13.01 -9.91
CA LEU A 421 30.24 -13.25 -11.29
C LEU A 421 29.16 -13.84 -12.21
N LYS A 422 28.32 -14.74 -11.68
CA LYS A 422 27.22 -15.36 -12.44
C LYS A 422 26.19 -14.32 -12.89
N LEU A 423 25.85 -13.37 -12.02
CA LEU A 423 24.86 -12.33 -12.32
C LEU A 423 25.43 -11.31 -13.30
N LEU A 424 26.70 -10.92 -13.11
CA LEU A 424 27.41 -10.05 -14.06
C LEU A 424 27.43 -10.63 -15.48
N LEU A 425 27.71 -11.93 -15.62
CA LEU A 425 27.69 -12.59 -16.92
C LEU A 425 26.29 -12.56 -17.55
N ARG A 426 25.22 -12.80 -16.78
CA ARG A 426 23.84 -12.68 -17.28
C ARG A 426 23.51 -11.27 -17.76
N ALA A 427 23.92 -10.24 -17.00
CA ALA A 427 23.74 -8.85 -17.39
C ALA A 427 24.42 -8.54 -18.74
N ILE A 428 25.68 -8.95 -18.89
CA ILE A 428 26.46 -8.77 -20.12
C ILE A 428 25.87 -9.55 -21.29
N ASP A 429 25.48 -10.81 -21.07
CA ASP A 429 24.85 -11.65 -22.08
C ASP A 429 23.51 -11.07 -22.56
N SER A 430 22.75 -10.42 -21.68
CA SER A 430 21.50 -9.74 -22.04
C SER A 430 21.72 -8.55 -23.01
N VAL A 431 22.88 -7.88 -22.90
CA VAL A 431 23.30 -6.83 -23.84
C VAL A 431 23.82 -7.46 -25.14
N LYS A 432 24.64 -8.52 -25.05
CA LYS A 432 25.13 -9.25 -26.23
C LYS A 432 23.97 -9.81 -27.08
N GLY A 433 22.89 -10.22 -26.43
CA GLY A 433 21.68 -10.77 -27.04
C GLY A 433 20.70 -9.75 -27.63
N GLN A 434 21.00 -8.44 -27.62
CA GLN A 434 20.11 -7.43 -28.19
C GLN A 434 19.94 -7.61 -29.70
N VAL A 435 18.69 -7.53 -30.17
CA VAL A 435 18.35 -7.64 -31.61
C VAL A 435 18.82 -6.40 -32.39
N PHE A 436 18.81 -5.23 -31.76
CA PHE A 436 19.41 -4.02 -32.32
C PHE A 436 20.92 -4.07 -32.08
N ASP A 437 21.73 -4.06 -33.13
CA ASP A 437 23.17 -4.36 -33.07
C ASP A 437 24.07 -3.15 -32.81
N LYS A 438 23.54 -1.93 -32.93
CA LYS A 438 24.28 -0.67 -32.73
C LYS A 438 24.32 -0.25 -31.28
N TRP A 439 25.16 -0.95 -30.54
CA TRP A 439 25.48 -0.63 -29.16
C TRP A 439 26.97 -0.75 -28.89
N GLU A 440 27.40 -0.11 -27.81
CA GLU A 440 28.65 -0.40 -27.11
C GLU A 440 28.36 -0.59 -25.62
N LEU A 441 29.12 -1.47 -24.98
CA LEU A 441 28.98 -1.80 -23.57
C LEU A 441 30.21 -1.31 -22.83
N ILE A 442 30.02 -0.40 -21.88
CA ILE A 442 31.10 0.20 -21.08
C ILE A 442 31.03 -0.35 -19.66
N LEU A 443 31.92 -1.30 -19.36
CA LEU A 443 32.07 -1.92 -18.06
C LEU A 443 33.09 -1.11 -17.24
N VAL A 444 32.67 -0.54 -16.11
CA VAL A 444 33.53 0.30 -15.27
C VAL A 444 33.81 -0.42 -13.95
N ASP A 445 34.95 -1.10 -13.85
CA ASP A 445 35.38 -1.77 -12.62
C ASP A 445 35.85 -0.75 -11.58
N ASP A 446 35.04 -0.57 -10.54
CA ASP A 446 35.21 0.36 -9.44
C ASP A 446 36.07 -0.23 -8.32
N ALA A 447 37.29 -0.61 -8.71
CA ALA A 447 38.30 -1.22 -7.85
C ALA A 447 37.79 -2.44 -7.07
N THR A 448 37.15 -3.39 -7.77
CA THR A 448 36.57 -4.59 -7.15
C THR A 448 37.59 -5.43 -6.39
N GLY A 449 38.83 -5.51 -6.89
CA GLY A 449 39.92 -6.27 -6.27
C GLY A 449 39.78 -7.80 -6.34
N ASP A 450 38.77 -8.32 -7.06
CA ASP A 450 38.58 -9.76 -7.31
C ASP A 450 39.29 -10.15 -8.62
N ALA A 451 40.29 -11.04 -8.50
CA ALA A 451 41.06 -11.53 -9.63
C ALA A 451 40.19 -12.25 -10.68
N ARG A 452 39.13 -12.95 -10.25
CA ARG A 452 38.23 -13.69 -11.16
C ARG A 452 37.39 -12.74 -12.00
N VAL A 453 36.90 -11.66 -11.40
CA VAL A 453 36.17 -10.60 -12.10
C VAL A 453 37.11 -9.91 -13.07
N THR A 454 38.33 -9.59 -12.64
CA THR A 454 39.36 -8.95 -13.50
C THR A 454 39.70 -9.82 -14.71
N GLU A 455 39.91 -11.12 -14.52
CA GLU A 455 40.17 -12.08 -15.60
C GLU A 455 39.00 -12.15 -16.58
N CYS A 456 37.77 -12.31 -16.07
CA CYS A 456 36.55 -12.33 -16.87
C CYS A 456 36.38 -11.06 -17.72
N LEU A 457 36.57 -9.88 -17.13
CA LEU A 457 36.47 -8.61 -17.86
C LEU A 457 37.53 -8.51 -18.98
N ASN A 458 38.75 -9.01 -18.74
CA ASN A 458 39.79 -9.04 -19.76
C ASN A 458 39.46 -10.00 -20.91
N GLU A 459 38.86 -11.16 -20.62
CA GLU A 459 38.40 -12.10 -21.64
C GLU A 459 37.30 -11.49 -22.51
N LEU A 460 36.27 -10.90 -21.90
CA LEU A 460 35.15 -10.26 -22.60
C LEU A 460 35.59 -9.14 -23.53
N LYS A 461 36.55 -8.31 -23.10
CA LYS A 461 37.16 -7.26 -23.92
C LYS A 461 37.81 -7.81 -25.20
N ASN A 462 38.36 -9.03 -25.15
CA ASN A 462 39.01 -9.66 -26.30
C ASN A 462 38.00 -10.42 -27.19
N GLU A 463 36.84 -10.81 -26.66
CA GLU A 463 35.81 -11.57 -27.37
C GLU A 463 34.94 -10.68 -28.28
N ASP A 464 34.50 -9.50 -27.82
CA ASP A 464 33.64 -8.60 -28.58
C ASP A 464 34.18 -7.16 -28.56
N SER A 465 34.54 -6.64 -29.74
CA SER A 465 35.09 -5.28 -29.91
C SER A 465 34.15 -4.14 -29.49
N ARG A 466 32.86 -4.42 -29.29
CA ARG A 466 31.87 -3.44 -28.77
C ARG A 466 31.94 -3.30 -27.25
N ILE A 467 32.62 -4.20 -26.55
CA ILE A 467 32.78 -4.18 -25.10
C ILE A 467 34.07 -3.43 -24.74
N LYS A 468 33.94 -2.40 -23.90
CA LYS A 468 35.05 -1.62 -23.35
C LYS A 468 35.08 -1.78 -21.84
N VAL A 469 36.24 -2.15 -21.32
CA VAL A 469 36.48 -2.26 -19.87
C VAL A 469 37.36 -1.09 -19.42
N LEU A 470 36.89 -0.37 -18.40
CA LEU A 470 37.61 0.68 -17.70
C LEU A 470 37.87 0.20 -16.26
N SER A 471 39.13 0.03 -15.88
CA SER A 471 39.49 -0.35 -14.50
C SER A 471 39.97 0.88 -13.74
N LEU A 472 39.32 1.19 -12.63
CA LEU A 472 39.70 2.27 -11.74
C LEU A 472 40.68 1.78 -10.67
N CYS A 473 41.65 2.62 -10.29
CA CYS A 473 42.64 2.27 -9.27
C CYS A 473 42.09 2.38 -7.85
N ASP A 474 41.09 3.23 -7.63
CA ASP A 474 40.48 3.51 -6.34
C ASP A 474 38.96 3.43 -6.45
N HIS A 475 38.29 3.07 -5.35
CA HIS A 475 36.83 3.06 -5.27
C HIS A 475 36.27 4.48 -5.32
N ARG A 476 35.42 4.76 -6.32
CA ARG A 476 34.91 6.09 -6.69
C ARG A 476 33.39 6.23 -6.60
N HIS A 477 32.67 5.16 -6.28
CA HIS A 477 31.21 5.10 -6.17
C HIS A 477 30.47 5.28 -7.50
N ILE A 478 29.21 4.83 -7.52
CA ILE A 478 28.38 4.68 -8.73
C ILE A 478 28.30 5.94 -9.60
N SER A 479 28.11 7.12 -9.00
CA SER A 479 27.97 8.39 -9.75
C SER A 479 29.20 8.69 -10.61
N LEU A 480 30.40 8.53 -10.03
CA LEU A 480 31.64 8.82 -10.74
C LEU A 480 32.01 7.74 -11.75
N CYS A 481 31.73 6.48 -11.43
CA CYS A 481 31.93 5.36 -12.34
C CYS A 481 31.06 5.53 -13.59
N THR A 482 29.79 5.86 -13.42
CA THR A 482 28.88 6.13 -14.53
C THR A 482 29.35 7.31 -15.37
N ASN A 483 29.69 8.46 -14.75
CA ASN A 483 30.20 9.62 -15.49
C ASN A 483 31.46 9.28 -16.29
N HIS A 484 32.40 8.55 -15.69
CA HIS A 484 33.63 8.14 -16.38
C HIS A 484 33.37 7.17 -17.54
N GLY A 485 32.38 6.27 -17.37
CA GLY A 485 31.88 5.41 -18.43
C GLY A 485 31.31 6.22 -19.61
N VAL A 486 30.47 7.22 -19.31
CA VAL A 486 29.88 8.12 -20.33
C VAL A 486 30.94 8.94 -21.06
N GLU A 487 31.90 9.54 -20.34
CA GLU A 487 33.04 10.27 -20.93
C GLU A 487 33.81 9.41 -21.95
N SER A 488 33.95 8.11 -21.64
CA SER A 488 34.65 7.13 -22.44
C SER A 488 33.84 6.52 -23.58
N SER A 489 32.55 6.86 -23.69
CA SER A 489 31.60 6.33 -24.66
C SER A 489 31.50 7.20 -25.92
N ARG A 490 30.94 6.65 -27.00
CA ARG A 490 30.77 7.28 -28.32
C ARG A 490 29.30 7.41 -28.74
N GLY A 491 28.40 6.68 -28.09
CA GLY A 491 26.98 6.67 -28.40
C GLY A 491 26.34 8.04 -28.26
N SER A 492 25.33 8.27 -29.10
CA SER A 492 24.46 9.44 -29.02
C SER A 492 23.43 9.32 -27.90
N TRP A 493 23.15 8.09 -27.45
CA TRP A 493 22.20 7.77 -26.38
C TRP A 493 22.89 6.97 -25.30
N ILE A 494 22.70 7.37 -24.04
CA ILE A 494 23.24 6.72 -22.86
C ILE A 494 22.12 5.91 -22.21
N ALA A 495 22.40 4.66 -21.87
CA ALA A 495 21.50 3.78 -21.12
C ALA A 495 22.22 3.26 -19.87
N PHE A 496 21.52 3.23 -18.74
CA PHE A 496 22.06 2.73 -17.48
C PHE A 496 21.61 1.29 -17.24
N LEU A 497 22.54 0.42 -16.84
CA LEU A 497 22.26 -0.97 -16.49
C LEU A 497 23.06 -1.33 -15.25
N ASP A 498 22.39 -1.87 -14.23
CA ASP A 498 23.05 -2.37 -13.04
C ASP A 498 23.74 -3.72 -13.30
N GLN A 499 24.85 -3.98 -12.60
CA GLN A 499 25.74 -5.13 -12.84
C GLN A 499 25.08 -6.51 -12.65
N ASP A 500 23.90 -6.56 -12.05
CA ASP A 500 23.12 -7.76 -11.74
C ASP A 500 21.80 -7.82 -12.51
N ASP A 501 21.42 -6.81 -13.28
CA ASP A 501 20.13 -6.75 -13.97
C ASP A 501 20.19 -7.23 -15.43
N GLU A 502 19.04 -7.50 -16.03
CA GLU A 502 18.96 -7.97 -17.43
C GLU A 502 18.09 -7.05 -18.29
N LEU A 503 18.52 -6.83 -19.53
CA LEU A 503 17.71 -6.20 -20.56
C LEU A 503 16.89 -7.23 -21.32
N HIS A 504 15.66 -6.87 -21.67
CA HIS A 504 14.88 -7.66 -22.62
C HIS A 504 15.58 -7.68 -24.00
N PRO A 505 15.60 -8.78 -24.77
CA PRO A 505 16.33 -8.87 -26.06
C PRO A 505 15.97 -7.81 -27.11
N ASN A 506 14.78 -7.22 -26.99
CA ASN A 506 14.26 -6.19 -27.88
C ASN A 506 14.37 -4.76 -27.31
N ALA A 507 14.94 -4.56 -26.11
CA ALA A 507 14.94 -3.29 -25.41
C ALA A 507 15.45 -2.12 -26.27
N LEU A 508 16.64 -2.28 -26.86
CA LEU A 508 17.22 -1.25 -27.71
C LEU A 508 16.45 -1.05 -29.02
N ALA A 509 15.87 -2.13 -29.58
CA ALA A 509 15.09 -2.06 -30.80
C ALA A 509 13.77 -1.28 -30.58
N SER A 510 13.10 -1.51 -29.45
CA SER A 510 11.87 -0.82 -29.06
C SER A 510 12.10 0.67 -28.81
N ILE A 511 13.14 1.02 -28.04
CA ILE A 511 13.53 2.41 -27.81
C ILE A 511 13.87 3.08 -29.16
N SER A 512 14.65 2.41 -30.01
CA SER A 512 15.00 2.98 -31.31
C SER A 512 13.79 3.21 -32.22
N SER A 513 12.83 2.29 -32.21
CA SER A 513 11.54 2.43 -32.93
C SER A 513 10.71 3.59 -32.40
N PHE A 514 10.71 3.80 -31.08
CA PHE A 514 10.07 4.97 -30.46
C PHE A 514 10.75 6.28 -30.91
N LEU A 515 12.08 6.35 -30.84
CA LEU A 515 12.85 7.54 -31.23
C LEU A 515 12.68 7.92 -32.71
N SER A 516 12.45 6.95 -33.59
CA SER A 516 12.17 7.27 -35.00
C SER A 516 10.81 7.92 -35.24
N ARG A 517 9.84 7.63 -34.37
CA ARG A 517 8.51 8.23 -34.41
C ARG A 517 8.47 9.56 -33.66
N ASN A 518 9.38 9.75 -32.70
CA ASN A 518 9.47 10.92 -31.84
C ASN A 518 10.92 11.46 -31.83
N PRO A 519 11.40 12.03 -32.95
CA PRO A 519 12.80 12.45 -33.11
C PRO A 519 13.23 13.59 -32.15
N GLU A 520 12.28 14.30 -31.57
CA GLU A 520 12.48 15.33 -30.55
C GLU A 520 12.73 14.78 -29.14
N ALA A 521 12.49 13.49 -28.90
CA ALA A 521 12.67 12.89 -27.60
C ALA A 521 14.14 13.00 -27.14
N ARG A 522 14.33 13.33 -25.86
CA ARG A 522 15.64 13.49 -25.20
C ARG A 522 15.81 12.57 -24.00
N ILE A 523 14.70 12.07 -23.45
CA ILE A 523 14.66 11.04 -22.42
C ILE A 523 13.61 10.02 -22.85
N VAL A 524 13.92 8.75 -22.72
CA VAL A 524 12.97 7.64 -22.94
C VAL A 524 13.06 6.70 -21.74
N TYR A 525 11.93 6.38 -21.13
CA TYR A 525 11.84 5.36 -20.09
C TYR A 525 10.88 4.24 -20.50
N THR A 526 10.99 3.10 -19.84
CA THR A 526 10.25 1.88 -20.18
C THR A 526 9.53 1.31 -18.95
N ASP A 527 8.56 0.44 -19.17
CA ASP A 527 8.06 -0.43 -18.10
C ASP A 527 9.17 -1.40 -17.66
N GLU A 528 9.02 -1.94 -16.45
CA GLU A 528 9.98 -2.87 -15.84
C GLU A 528 9.24 -3.97 -15.07
N ASP A 529 9.96 -5.04 -14.77
CA ASP A 529 9.53 -6.04 -13.80
C ASP A 529 10.72 -6.49 -12.94
N LYS A 530 10.48 -7.43 -12.03
CA LYS A 530 11.51 -8.05 -11.22
C LYS A 530 11.85 -9.43 -11.72
N ILE A 531 13.09 -9.85 -11.52
CA ILE A 531 13.58 -11.19 -11.84
C ILE A 531 14.30 -11.80 -10.63
N ASP A 532 14.09 -13.08 -10.35
CA ASP A 532 14.85 -13.78 -9.29
C ASP A 532 16.22 -14.31 -9.78
N CYS A 533 16.96 -14.96 -8.90
CA CYS A 533 18.27 -15.56 -9.24
C CYS A 533 18.17 -16.74 -10.22
N ASP A 534 17.00 -17.37 -10.33
CA ASP A 534 16.73 -18.51 -11.21
C ASP A 534 16.21 -18.07 -12.59
N GLY A 535 15.87 -16.80 -12.73
CA GLY A 535 15.38 -16.19 -13.97
C GLY A 535 13.86 -16.10 -14.09
N HIS A 536 13.11 -16.34 -13.02
CA HIS A 536 11.66 -16.15 -13.04
C HIS A 536 11.30 -14.68 -12.84
N ARG A 537 10.48 -14.15 -13.74
CA ARG A 537 10.03 -12.75 -13.71
C ARG A 537 8.70 -12.57 -12.96
N PHE A 538 8.52 -11.46 -12.24
CA PHE A 538 7.35 -11.14 -11.40
C PHE A 538 7.24 -9.64 -11.06
N ASP A 539 6.13 -9.22 -10.42
CA ASP A 539 5.90 -7.84 -9.91
C ASP A 539 6.12 -6.71 -10.96
N PRO A 540 5.46 -6.76 -12.13
CA PRO A 540 5.62 -5.72 -13.15
C PRO A 540 5.21 -4.34 -12.63
N TYR A 541 5.86 -3.32 -13.14
CA TYR A 541 5.45 -1.93 -13.01
C TYR A 541 5.11 -1.37 -14.39
N PHE A 542 3.81 -1.33 -14.67
CA PHE A 542 3.24 -0.61 -15.81
C PHE A 542 3.10 0.87 -15.46
N LYS A 543 4.10 1.66 -15.87
CA LYS A 543 4.27 3.07 -15.54
C LYS A 543 3.29 3.94 -16.34
N PRO A 544 2.80 5.07 -15.80
CA PRO A 544 2.07 6.03 -16.61
C PRO A 544 3.02 6.69 -17.63
N ASP A 545 2.44 7.43 -18.59
CA ASP A 545 3.20 8.41 -19.37
C ASP A 545 3.70 9.54 -18.45
N TRP A 546 4.35 10.55 -19.05
CA TRP A 546 5.05 11.60 -18.32
C TRP A 546 4.18 12.24 -17.22
N ASN A 547 4.59 12.05 -15.97
CA ASN A 547 3.88 12.52 -14.78
C ASN A 547 4.86 13.21 -13.82
N PRO A 548 5.09 14.53 -13.98
CA PRO A 548 6.10 15.26 -13.22
C PRO A 548 5.82 15.24 -11.72
N ARG A 549 4.55 15.30 -11.30
CA ARG A 549 4.22 15.23 -9.89
C ARG A 549 4.50 13.84 -9.31
N LEU A 550 4.18 12.77 -10.04
CA LEU A 550 4.51 11.41 -9.58
C LEU A 550 6.03 11.22 -9.51
N LEU A 551 6.80 11.73 -10.48
CA LEU A 551 8.27 11.69 -10.44
C LEU A 551 8.81 12.42 -9.21
N LEU A 552 8.17 13.51 -8.79
CA LEU A 552 8.57 14.22 -7.56
C LEU A 552 8.22 13.44 -6.29
N SER A 553 7.12 12.69 -6.30
CA SER A 553 6.70 11.85 -5.18
C SER A 553 7.48 10.53 -5.08
N GLN A 554 7.91 9.97 -6.21
CA GLN A 554 8.68 8.73 -6.29
C GLN A 554 9.51 8.64 -7.58
N ASN A 555 10.64 7.94 -7.55
CA ASN A 555 11.44 7.65 -8.75
C ASN A 555 10.78 6.55 -9.59
N TYR A 556 9.68 6.85 -10.30
CA TYR A 556 9.00 5.85 -11.12
C TYR A 556 9.71 5.59 -12.47
N PHE A 557 10.61 6.47 -12.90
CA PHE A 557 11.43 6.23 -14.10
C PHE A 557 12.30 4.99 -13.91
N CYS A 558 13.01 4.93 -12.77
CA CYS A 558 13.81 3.77 -12.34
C CYS A 558 14.60 3.20 -13.51
N HIS A 559 14.25 2.01 -14.00
CA HIS A 559 14.91 1.36 -15.13
C HIS A 559 13.89 0.88 -16.18
N LEU A 560 14.19 0.72 -17.47
CA LEU A 560 15.33 1.28 -18.18
C LEU A 560 15.06 2.75 -18.49
N VAL A 561 16.07 3.60 -18.33
CA VAL A 561 16.06 4.98 -18.79
C VAL A 561 17.20 5.18 -19.80
N ALA A 562 16.87 5.67 -20.97
CA ALA A 562 17.80 6.10 -22.01
C ALA A 562 17.74 7.62 -22.19
N VAL A 563 18.90 8.27 -22.28
CA VAL A 563 19.02 9.73 -22.30
C VAL A 563 19.91 10.16 -23.46
N ASP A 564 19.50 11.22 -24.15
CA ASP A 564 20.34 11.86 -25.15
C ASP A 564 21.65 12.36 -24.51
N ARG A 565 22.77 12.01 -25.11
CA ARG A 565 24.09 12.32 -24.56
C ARG A 565 24.31 13.82 -24.35
N SER A 566 23.85 14.67 -25.28
CA SER A 566 24.07 16.10 -25.15
C SER A 566 23.29 16.71 -23.98
N LEU A 567 22.15 16.13 -23.59
CA LEU A 567 21.43 16.50 -22.37
C LEU A 567 22.21 16.07 -21.13
N PHE A 568 22.73 14.84 -21.11
CA PHE A 568 23.53 14.34 -19.99
C PHE A 568 24.79 15.20 -19.77
N ASP A 569 25.54 15.47 -20.84
CA ASP A 569 26.75 16.28 -20.81
C ASP A 569 26.45 17.73 -20.43
N GLY A 570 25.38 18.32 -20.99
CA GLY A 570 24.94 19.69 -20.67
C GLY A 570 24.53 19.91 -19.22
N LEU A 571 24.14 18.84 -18.51
CA LEU A 571 23.79 18.85 -17.09
C LEU A 571 24.97 18.52 -16.16
N GLY A 572 26.15 18.21 -16.71
CA GLY A 572 27.32 17.79 -15.95
C GLY A 572 27.20 16.37 -15.37
N GLY A 573 26.35 15.52 -15.95
CA GLY A 573 26.18 14.11 -15.56
C GLY A 573 25.56 13.89 -14.17
N LEU A 574 25.94 12.79 -13.51
CA LEU A 574 25.51 12.43 -12.17
C LEU A 574 26.30 13.19 -11.11
N ARG A 575 25.63 13.66 -10.05
CA ARG A 575 26.26 14.45 -8.99
C ARG A 575 26.76 13.56 -7.85
N GLN A 576 27.96 13.82 -7.36
CA GLN A 576 28.46 13.21 -6.13
C GLN A 576 27.61 13.57 -4.91
N GLY A 577 27.48 12.65 -3.96
CA GLY A 577 26.73 12.81 -2.74
C GLY A 577 25.23 12.60 -2.91
N PHE A 578 24.80 12.02 -4.04
CA PHE A 578 23.44 11.57 -4.32
C PHE A 578 23.39 10.06 -4.58
N GLU A 579 24.47 9.34 -4.28
CA GLU A 579 24.52 7.87 -4.40
C GLU A 579 23.30 7.25 -3.69
N GLY A 580 22.69 6.24 -4.30
CA GLY A 580 21.43 5.64 -3.86
C GLY A 580 20.18 6.32 -4.44
N ALA A 581 20.29 7.54 -4.97
CA ALA A 581 19.23 8.28 -5.65
C ALA A 581 19.76 9.13 -6.83
N GLN A 582 20.92 8.75 -7.38
CA GLN A 582 21.66 9.55 -8.36
C GLN A 582 20.95 9.66 -9.70
N ASP A 583 20.26 8.59 -10.08
CA ASP A 583 19.38 8.47 -11.24
C ASP A 583 18.15 9.37 -11.07
N TRP A 584 17.53 9.36 -9.90
CA TRP A 584 16.40 10.23 -9.59
C TRP A 584 16.79 11.71 -9.60
N ASP A 585 17.94 12.05 -9.01
CA ASP A 585 18.50 13.40 -9.05
C ASP A 585 18.71 13.89 -10.48
N PHE A 586 19.31 13.03 -11.31
CA PHE A 586 19.51 13.34 -12.72
C PHE A 586 18.19 13.54 -13.45
N CYS A 587 17.22 12.63 -13.30
CA CYS A 587 15.92 12.72 -13.96
C CYS A 587 15.17 14.00 -13.56
N LEU A 588 15.16 14.37 -12.28
CA LEU A 588 14.57 15.62 -11.80
C LEU A 588 15.30 16.89 -12.26
N ARG A 589 16.58 16.81 -12.63
CA ARG A 589 17.31 17.92 -13.27
C ARG A 589 17.00 17.98 -14.76
N ALA A 590 17.07 16.84 -15.43
CA ALA A 590 16.93 16.73 -16.87
C ALA A 590 15.53 17.12 -17.34
N THR A 591 14.50 16.59 -16.69
CA THR A 591 13.09 16.92 -16.98
C THR A 591 12.75 18.39 -16.69
N GLY A 592 13.53 19.09 -15.84
CA GLY A 592 13.38 20.52 -15.60
C GLY A 592 14.11 21.43 -16.59
N GLN A 593 14.82 20.87 -17.58
CA GLN A 593 15.55 21.62 -18.62
C GLN A 593 15.01 21.39 -20.04
N ILE A 594 14.04 20.50 -20.19
CA ILE A 594 13.43 20.15 -21.48
C ILE A 594 11.91 20.29 -21.40
N GLU A 595 11.29 20.39 -22.57
CA GLU A 595 9.83 20.46 -22.67
C GLU A 595 9.20 19.07 -22.50
N ASP A 596 7.96 19.02 -22.00
CA ASP A 596 7.24 17.77 -21.67
C ASP A 596 7.18 16.79 -22.85
N HIS A 597 6.97 17.30 -24.08
CA HIS A 597 6.89 16.47 -25.29
C HIS A 597 8.22 15.80 -25.68
N MET A 598 9.34 16.19 -25.08
CA MET A 598 10.65 15.56 -25.28
C MET A 598 10.90 14.36 -24.35
N ILE A 599 9.93 14.02 -23.49
CA ILE A 599 10.00 12.90 -22.55
C ILE A 599 9.10 11.78 -23.06
N GLY A 600 9.71 10.66 -23.45
CA GLY A 600 9.03 9.52 -24.03
C GLY A 600 8.85 8.36 -23.07
N HIS A 601 7.72 7.66 -23.20
CA HIS A 601 7.45 6.40 -22.53
C HIS A 601 7.28 5.30 -23.58
N VAL A 602 7.98 4.18 -23.38
CA VAL A 602 7.74 2.94 -24.12
C VAL A 602 7.02 1.98 -23.18
N PRO A 603 5.69 1.75 -23.36
CA PRO A 603 4.88 0.90 -22.49
C PRO A 603 5.14 -0.59 -22.76
N GLU A 604 6.40 -0.99 -22.67
CA GLU A 604 6.87 -2.35 -22.84
C GLU A 604 7.82 -2.67 -21.69
N VAL A 605 7.74 -3.88 -21.14
CA VAL A 605 8.64 -4.36 -20.08
C VAL A 605 10.00 -4.68 -20.70
N LEU A 606 10.95 -3.74 -20.60
CA LEU A 606 12.26 -3.82 -21.27
C LEU A 606 13.44 -4.02 -20.30
N TYR A 607 13.18 -3.97 -18.99
CA TYR A 607 14.16 -4.11 -17.93
C TYR A 607 13.69 -5.13 -16.89
N HIS A 608 14.61 -5.99 -16.45
CA HIS A 608 14.37 -7.05 -15.49
C HIS A 608 15.24 -6.81 -14.25
N TRP A 609 14.64 -6.23 -13.21
CA TRP A 609 15.31 -5.79 -11.99
C TRP A 609 15.50 -6.95 -11.01
N ARG A 610 16.75 -7.31 -10.70
CA ARG A 610 17.02 -8.53 -9.94
C ARG A 610 16.75 -8.37 -8.45
N ALA A 611 15.92 -9.27 -7.94
CA ALA A 611 15.62 -9.40 -6.51
C ALA A 611 16.50 -10.47 -5.86
N HIS A 612 17.49 -10.03 -5.08
CA HIS A 612 18.33 -10.89 -4.22
C HIS A 612 18.75 -10.13 -2.96
N SER A 613 19.39 -10.83 -2.00
CA SER A 613 19.92 -10.19 -0.79
C SER A 613 20.98 -9.14 -1.15
N GLY A 614 20.84 -7.93 -0.59
CA GLY A 614 21.61 -6.74 -0.93
C GLY A 614 21.01 -5.87 -2.04
N SER A 615 19.96 -6.34 -2.73
CA SER A 615 19.27 -5.58 -3.78
C SER A 615 18.08 -4.79 -3.23
N THR A 616 17.96 -3.54 -3.68
CA THR A 616 16.80 -2.67 -3.41
C THR A 616 15.51 -3.17 -4.06
N ALA A 617 15.59 -4.08 -5.05
CA ALA A 617 14.42 -4.71 -5.65
C ALA A 617 13.66 -5.61 -4.66
N LEU A 618 14.36 -6.17 -3.67
CA LEU A 618 13.78 -7.00 -2.60
C LEU A 618 13.20 -6.13 -1.48
N SER A 619 13.99 -5.18 -0.97
CA SER A 619 13.56 -4.15 -0.03
C SER A 619 14.55 -2.98 -0.04
N LEU A 620 14.06 -1.76 0.20
CA LEU A 620 14.92 -0.59 0.38
C LEU A 620 15.82 -0.71 1.63
N ASP A 621 15.41 -1.49 2.63
CA ASP A 621 16.17 -1.73 3.86
C ASP A 621 17.48 -2.51 3.62
N GLU A 622 17.60 -3.22 2.50
CA GLU A 622 18.81 -4.00 2.15
C GLU A 622 20.05 -3.11 2.03
N LYS A 623 19.88 -1.82 1.70
CA LYS A 623 20.96 -0.84 1.61
C LYS A 623 21.03 0.10 2.82
N GLY A 624 20.03 0.11 3.72
CA GLY A 624 20.03 0.91 4.96
C GLY A 624 19.72 2.41 4.80
N ASP A 625 19.79 3.15 5.93
CA ASP A 625 19.27 4.53 6.07
C ASP A 625 19.87 5.58 5.13
N TRP A 626 21.07 5.37 4.59
CA TRP A 626 21.74 6.38 3.76
C TRP A 626 21.06 6.59 2.40
N VAL A 627 20.36 5.58 1.86
CA VAL A 627 19.56 5.70 0.63
C VAL A 627 18.38 6.65 0.85
N ALA A 628 17.69 6.54 1.99
CA ALA A 628 16.59 7.42 2.34
C ALA A 628 17.06 8.89 2.50
N GLU A 629 18.25 9.11 3.08
CA GLU A 629 18.84 10.45 3.17
C GLU A 629 19.27 11.00 1.79
N ALA A 630 19.76 10.15 0.88
CA ALA A 630 20.04 10.55 -0.50
C ALA A 630 18.76 10.98 -1.25
N GLN A 631 17.68 10.19 -1.15
CA GLN A 631 16.37 10.54 -1.73
C GLN A 631 15.82 11.87 -1.19
N LYS A 632 15.91 12.07 0.13
CA LYS A 632 15.54 13.34 0.79
C LYS A 632 16.31 14.52 0.24
N LYS A 633 17.62 14.36 0.04
CA LYS A 633 18.49 15.38 -0.54
C LYS A 633 18.11 15.65 -1.99
N THR A 634 17.81 14.62 -2.78
CA THR A 634 17.35 14.70 -4.17
C THR A 634 16.10 15.59 -4.29
N VAL A 635 15.04 15.26 -3.54
CA VAL A 635 13.76 15.99 -3.62
C VAL A 635 13.93 17.43 -3.12
N ARG A 636 14.62 17.65 -1.99
CA ARG A 636 14.91 19.01 -1.48
C ARG A 636 15.67 19.86 -2.49
N SER A 637 16.72 19.30 -3.09
CA SER A 637 17.52 20.00 -4.09
C SER A 637 16.70 20.36 -5.34
N HIS A 638 15.73 19.53 -5.73
CA HIS A 638 14.81 19.86 -6.82
C HIS A 638 13.84 20.98 -6.41
N VAL A 639 13.20 20.90 -5.24
CA VAL A 639 12.27 21.92 -4.74
C VAL A 639 12.92 23.31 -4.68
N GLU A 640 14.14 23.39 -4.15
CA GLU A 640 14.93 24.62 -4.09
C GLU A 640 15.27 25.16 -5.49
N ARG A 641 15.75 24.29 -6.39
CA ARG A 641 16.14 24.66 -7.75
C ARG A 641 14.95 25.13 -8.60
N SER A 642 13.80 24.49 -8.44
CA SER A 642 12.57 24.79 -9.18
C SER A 642 11.82 26.01 -8.62
N GLY A 643 12.31 26.62 -7.52
CA GLY A 643 11.68 27.78 -6.88
C GLY A 643 10.30 27.47 -6.28
N MET A 644 10.02 26.21 -5.98
CA MET A 644 8.73 25.79 -5.40
C MET A 644 8.60 26.34 -3.97
N ARG A 645 7.45 26.94 -3.66
CA ARG A 645 7.17 27.56 -2.34
C ARG A 645 6.72 26.53 -1.30
N GLY A 646 7.50 25.47 -1.11
CA GLY A 646 7.17 24.41 -0.16
C GLY A 646 8.38 23.62 0.34
N VAL A 647 8.12 22.72 1.27
CA VAL A 647 9.12 21.84 1.88
C VAL A 647 8.80 20.40 1.53
N ALA A 648 9.81 19.67 1.08
CA ALA A 648 9.70 18.23 0.88
C ALA A 648 9.56 17.52 2.23
N ARG A 649 8.44 16.79 2.37
CA ARG A 649 8.13 15.97 3.55
C ARG A 649 8.00 14.52 3.11
N ARG A 650 8.55 13.62 3.90
CA ARG A 650 8.34 12.19 3.73
C ARG A 650 6.89 11.83 4.10
N THR A 651 6.22 11.08 3.23
CA THR A 651 4.86 10.57 3.42
C THR A 651 4.90 9.04 3.60
N PHE A 652 3.86 8.32 3.20
CA PHE A 652 3.77 6.85 3.28
C PHE A 652 4.97 6.15 2.61
N GLY A 653 5.58 5.19 3.32
CA GLY A 653 6.75 4.46 2.82
C GLY A 653 7.98 5.38 2.66
N GLU A 654 8.72 5.22 1.57
CA GLU A 654 9.89 6.04 1.19
C GLU A 654 9.54 7.11 0.15
N HIS A 655 8.29 7.60 0.16
CA HIS A 655 7.78 8.56 -0.82
C HIS A 655 7.67 9.97 -0.26
N TRP A 656 7.47 10.93 -1.17
CA TRP A 656 7.58 12.36 -0.86
C TRP A 656 6.34 13.14 -1.25
N GLU A 657 6.02 14.14 -0.43
CA GLU A 657 5.03 15.17 -0.72
C GLU A 657 5.66 16.56 -0.54
N ILE A 658 5.12 17.56 -1.24
CA ILE A 658 5.50 18.95 -1.03
C ILE A 658 4.44 19.62 -0.17
N VAL A 659 4.85 20.10 1.00
CA VAL A 659 3.98 20.83 1.91
C VAL A 659 4.34 22.31 1.86
N HIS A 660 3.40 23.15 1.45
CA HIS A 660 3.63 24.58 1.33
C HIS A 660 3.35 25.28 2.66
N SER A 661 4.07 26.37 2.92
CA SER A 661 3.95 27.15 4.15
C SER A 661 3.54 28.59 3.84
N SER A 662 2.33 28.99 4.26
CA SER A 662 1.82 30.38 4.37
C SER A 662 1.94 31.28 3.12
N GLY A 663 1.29 32.45 3.14
CA GLY A 663 1.23 33.37 1.99
C GLY A 663 -0.08 33.33 1.20
N LEU A 664 -1.13 32.72 1.77
CA LEU A 664 -2.50 32.77 1.26
C LEU A 664 -3.34 33.85 1.96
N GLU A 665 -2.78 34.63 2.90
CA GLU A 665 -3.58 35.54 3.75
C GLU A 665 -4.27 36.67 2.97
N GLN A 666 -3.75 36.99 1.78
CA GLN A 666 -4.31 38.02 0.89
C GLN A 666 -5.13 37.42 -0.27
N THR A 667 -5.20 36.08 -0.38
CA THR A 667 -5.92 35.41 -1.47
C THR A 667 -7.42 35.55 -1.23
N LYS A 668 -8.12 36.19 -2.16
CA LYS A 668 -9.58 36.25 -2.13
C LYS A 668 -10.15 35.03 -2.83
N ALA A 669 -10.83 34.16 -2.08
CA ALA A 669 -11.32 32.88 -2.59
C ALA A 669 -12.85 32.82 -2.65
N CYS A 670 -13.40 32.05 -3.59
CA CYS A 670 -14.84 31.77 -3.66
C CYS A 670 -15.12 30.27 -3.65
N LEU A 671 -16.00 29.85 -2.73
CA LEU A 671 -16.59 28.51 -2.71
C LEU A 671 -17.90 28.52 -3.51
N VAL A 672 -17.92 27.85 -4.66
CA VAL A 672 -19.04 27.78 -5.59
C VAL A 672 -19.78 26.45 -5.39
N TYR A 673 -20.96 26.50 -4.78
CA TYR A 673 -21.83 25.33 -4.64
C TYR A 673 -22.59 25.05 -5.93
N TYR A 674 -22.66 23.79 -6.36
CA TYR A 674 -23.43 23.38 -7.53
C TYR A 674 -24.07 21.99 -7.35
N GLY A 675 -25.08 21.67 -8.18
CA GLY A 675 -25.83 20.42 -8.12
C GLY A 675 -27.25 20.60 -7.54
N PRO A 676 -27.88 19.54 -7.00
CA PRO A 676 -29.28 19.57 -6.59
C PRO A 676 -29.52 20.45 -5.35
N PRO A 677 -30.77 20.99 -5.17
CA PRO A 677 -31.15 21.73 -3.98
C PRO A 677 -30.77 20.99 -2.69
N PRO A 678 -30.18 21.68 -1.71
CA PRO A 678 -29.90 21.06 -0.42
C PRO A 678 -31.21 20.72 0.29
N ASP A 679 -31.38 19.45 0.69
CA ASP A 679 -32.31 19.09 1.75
C ASP A 679 -31.69 19.45 3.12
N ALA A 680 -32.45 19.32 4.21
CA ALA A 680 -31.98 19.67 5.56
C ALA A 680 -30.61 19.05 5.88
N ARG A 681 -30.38 17.79 5.49
CA ARG A 681 -29.10 17.11 5.69
C ARG A 681 -27.96 17.73 4.87
N ARG A 682 -28.19 18.06 3.60
CA ARG A 682 -27.17 18.75 2.78
C ARG A 682 -26.88 20.16 3.30
N GLN A 683 -27.89 20.86 3.82
CA GLN A 683 -27.69 22.15 4.44
C GLN A 683 -26.76 22.04 5.66
N GLU A 684 -26.99 21.05 6.53
CA GLU A 684 -26.09 20.76 7.66
C GLU A 684 -24.65 20.47 7.20
N ILE A 685 -24.46 19.72 6.11
CA ILE A 685 -23.14 19.42 5.55
C ILE A 685 -22.47 20.68 4.98
N MET A 686 -23.23 21.53 4.29
CA MET A 686 -22.74 22.81 3.77
C MET A 686 -22.27 23.71 4.91
N ASP A 687 -23.10 23.87 5.95
CA ASP A 687 -22.80 24.68 7.13
C ASP A 687 -21.55 24.15 7.85
N ALA A 688 -21.48 22.83 8.07
CA ALA A 688 -20.31 22.18 8.66
C ALA A 688 -19.02 22.37 7.84
N SER A 689 -19.13 22.40 6.50
CA SER A 689 -17.98 22.64 5.62
C SER A 689 -17.42 24.05 5.77
N LEU A 690 -18.29 25.03 6.01
CA LEU A 690 -17.92 26.42 6.27
C LEU A 690 -17.36 26.61 7.69
N GLU A 691 -17.96 25.96 8.69
CA GLU A 691 -17.48 26.03 10.08
C GLU A 691 -16.11 25.38 10.27
N LYS A 692 -15.78 24.35 9.48
CA LYS A 692 -14.50 23.65 9.58
C LYS A 692 -13.32 24.42 9.00
N THR A 693 -13.53 25.42 8.15
CA THR A 693 -12.42 26.13 7.51
C THR A 693 -12.03 27.41 8.23
N ASN A 694 -10.72 27.63 8.35
CA ASN A 694 -10.15 28.87 8.88
C ASN A 694 -9.62 29.79 7.77
N PHE A 695 -9.97 29.53 6.50
CA PHE A 695 -9.41 30.27 5.38
C PHE A 695 -9.89 31.74 5.37
N PRO A 696 -8.98 32.74 5.44
CA PRO A 696 -9.38 34.14 5.44
C PRO A 696 -9.89 34.56 4.05
N GLY A 697 -10.87 35.46 4.00
CA GLY A 697 -11.33 36.03 2.72
C GLY A 697 -12.05 35.03 1.80
N LEU A 698 -12.70 34.02 2.38
CA LEU A 698 -13.57 33.08 1.68
C LEU A 698 -14.99 33.66 1.54
N ASP A 699 -15.39 33.94 0.31
CA ASP A 699 -16.80 34.18 -0.02
C ASP A 699 -17.45 32.87 -0.49
N THR A 700 -18.78 32.82 -0.44
CA THR A 700 -19.58 31.69 -0.93
C THR A 700 -20.54 32.15 -2.02
N LEU A 701 -20.72 31.30 -3.03
CA LEU A 701 -21.71 31.49 -4.09
C LEU A 701 -22.58 30.24 -4.17
N ALA A 702 -23.89 30.43 -4.00
CA ALA A 702 -24.91 29.40 -4.20
C ALA A 702 -25.94 29.87 -5.25
N PRO A 703 -26.57 28.95 -6.00
CA PRO A 703 -27.61 29.28 -6.98
C PRO A 703 -28.71 30.16 -6.36
N GLY A 704 -29.16 31.18 -7.11
CA GLY A 704 -30.16 32.16 -6.63
C GLY A 704 -31.58 31.60 -6.51
N ASP A 705 -31.92 30.57 -7.30
CA ASP A 705 -33.09 29.71 -7.16
C ASP A 705 -32.60 28.27 -7.41
N TRP A 706 -32.77 27.40 -6.42
CA TRP A 706 -32.37 25.99 -6.56
C TRP A 706 -33.41 25.16 -7.33
N GLY A 707 -34.60 25.70 -7.64
CA GLY A 707 -35.62 25.13 -8.52
C GLY A 707 -36.25 23.80 -8.06
N SER A 708 -37.46 23.49 -8.53
CA SER A 708 -38.17 22.21 -8.28
C SER A 708 -37.94 21.15 -9.38
N ALA A 709 -37.08 21.42 -10.35
CA ALA A 709 -36.72 20.51 -11.43
C ALA A 709 -35.26 20.06 -11.31
N VAL A 710 -35.01 18.83 -11.75
CA VAL A 710 -33.74 18.12 -11.72
C VAL A 710 -32.69 18.85 -12.59
N ILE A 711 -31.57 19.29 -11.99
CA ILE A 711 -30.26 19.69 -12.57
C ILE A 711 -30.04 21.19 -12.88
N ASP A 712 -28.90 21.70 -12.35
CA ASP A 712 -28.01 22.87 -12.63
C ASP A 712 -28.58 24.31 -12.75
N GLY A 713 -27.99 25.24 -11.96
CA GLY A 713 -28.54 26.59 -11.71
C GLY A 713 -27.64 27.80 -12.03
N TYR A 714 -26.56 27.62 -12.80
CA TYR A 714 -25.75 28.75 -13.28
C TYR A 714 -25.50 28.72 -14.78
N GLU A 715 -25.91 29.80 -15.45
CA GLU A 715 -25.41 30.16 -16.77
C GLU A 715 -23.96 30.64 -16.66
N MET A 716 -23.04 29.91 -17.31
CA MET A 716 -21.59 30.15 -17.21
C MET A 716 -21.17 31.60 -17.51
N PRO A 717 -21.71 32.33 -18.52
CA PRO A 717 -21.30 33.71 -18.79
C PRO A 717 -21.64 34.71 -17.66
N GLU A 718 -22.71 34.47 -16.90
CA GLU A 718 -23.03 35.28 -15.74
C GLU A 718 -22.16 34.89 -14.54
N LEU A 719 -21.97 33.59 -14.34
CA LEU A 719 -21.11 33.06 -13.29
C LEU A 719 -19.68 33.59 -13.46
N ASN A 720 -19.08 33.49 -14.66
CA ASN A 720 -17.72 33.94 -14.94
C ASN A 720 -17.50 35.41 -14.57
N ARG A 721 -18.44 36.30 -14.91
CA ARG A 721 -18.39 37.73 -14.53
C ARG A 721 -18.36 37.96 -13.01
N LYS A 722 -19.03 37.11 -12.22
CA LYS A 722 -18.98 37.18 -10.76
C LYS A 722 -17.66 36.63 -10.23
N LEU A 723 -17.15 35.56 -10.84
CA LEU A 723 -15.94 34.86 -10.41
C LEU A 723 -14.65 35.65 -10.71
N GLU A 724 -14.66 36.58 -11.67
CA GLU A 724 -13.54 37.50 -11.97
C GLU A 724 -13.05 38.32 -10.77
N ALA A 725 -13.89 38.48 -9.73
CA ALA A 725 -13.56 39.23 -8.52
C ALA A 725 -12.72 38.44 -7.49
N TYR A 726 -12.28 37.22 -7.81
CA TYR A 726 -11.59 36.28 -6.92
C TYR A 726 -10.27 35.80 -7.53
N ASP A 727 -9.30 35.49 -6.69
CA ASP A 727 -8.00 34.94 -7.10
C ASP A 727 -8.06 33.41 -7.27
N ALA A 728 -8.88 32.74 -6.45
CA ALA A 728 -8.99 31.29 -6.37
C ALA A 728 -10.45 30.83 -6.24
N LEU A 729 -10.75 29.69 -6.84
CA LEU A 729 -12.09 29.11 -6.90
C LEU A 729 -12.10 27.68 -6.36
N VAL A 730 -13.18 27.29 -5.69
CA VAL A 730 -13.48 25.89 -5.37
C VAL A 730 -14.91 25.56 -5.79
N PHE A 731 -15.07 24.63 -6.72
CA PHE A 731 -16.37 24.06 -7.06
C PHE A 731 -16.64 22.89 -6.12
N ILE A 732 -17.77 22.92 -5.41
CA ILE A 732 -18.12 21.90 -4.41
C ILE A 732 -19.59 21.49 -4.50
N ARG A 733 -19.86 20.20 -4.30
CA ARG A 733 -21.23 19.71 -4.16
C ARG A 733 -21.72 19.80 -2.71
N PRO A 734 -23.02 20.07 -2.46
CA PRO A 734 -23.62 20.09 -1.12
C PRO A 734 -23.48 18.78 -0.31
N GLU A 735 -23.17 17.66 -0.96
CA GLU A 735 -22.96 16.38 -0.29
C GLU A 735 -21.52 16.15 0.20
N ILE A 736 -20.62 17.11 0.00
CA ILE A 736 -19.21 16.95 0.36
C ILE A 736 -18.88 17.64 1.67
N GLU A 737 -18.27 16.89 2.58
CA GLU A 737 -17.81 17.35 3.88
C GLU A 737 -16.28 17.21 3.96
N PRO A 738 -15.52 18.31 4.05
CA PRO A 738 -14.08 18.26 4.30
C PRO A 738 -13.74 17.63 5.66
N ILE A 739 -12.67 16.84 5.70
CA ILE A 739 -12.21 16.17 6.94
C ILE A 739 -11.27 17.07 7.74
N HIS A 740 -10.37 17.79 7.05
CA HIS A 740 -9.35 18.60 7.70
C HIS A 740 -9.72 20.09 7.68
N PRO A 741 -9.44 20.86 8.75
CA PRO A 741 -9.79 22.27 8.80
C PRO A 741 -8.96 23.17 7.85
N ASP A 742 -7.75 22.73 7.53
CA ASP A 742 -6.79 23.39 6.61
C ASP A 742 -6.94 22.91 5.16
N TRP A 743 -8.05 22.25 4.80
CA TRP A 743 -8.24 21.66 3.47
C TRP A 743 -8.12 22.69 2.33
N LEU A 744 -8.68 23.90 2.50
CA LEU A 744 -8.57 24.97 1.51
C LEU A 744 -7.13 25.46 1.35
N GLU A 745 -6.42 25.65 2.47
CA GLU A 745 -5.01 26.06 2.43
C GLU A 745 -4.16 25.05 1.66
N ARG A 746 -4.40 23.75 1.89
CA ARG A 746 -3.71 22.67 1.18
C ARG A 746 -4.05 22.60 -0.30
N LEU A 747 -5.32 22.74 -0.68
CA LEU A 747 -5.72 22.76 -2.09
C LEU A 747 -5.14 23.98 -2.81
N PHE A 748 -5.28 25.18 -2.24
CA PHE A 748 -4.82 26.42 -2.87
C PHE A 748 -3.31 26.57 -2.92
N SER A 749 -2.60 25.97 -1.95
CA SER A 749 -1.13 25.89 -1.99
C SER A 749 -0.58 25.28 -3.28
N HIS A 750 -1.32 24.33 -3.86
CA HIS A 750 -0.97 23.72 -5.14
C HIS A 750 -1.69 24.35 -6.32
N ALA A 751 -2.96 24.74 -6.17
CA ALA A 751 -3.75 25.30 -7.26
C ALA A 751 -3.22 26.65 -7.79
N LEU A 752 -2.47 27.38 -6.94
CA LEU A 752 -1.88 28.67 -7.30
C LEU A 752 -0.45 28.57 -7.82
N GLU A 753 0.11 27.36 -7.95
CA GLU A 753 1.42 27.14 -8.57
C GLU A 753 1.41 27.45 -10.06
N ASN A 754 2.57 27.85 -10.60
CA ASN A 754 2.74 28.05 -12.02
C ASN A 754 2.57 26.71 -12.77
N GLY A 755 1.70 26.70 -13.79
CA GLY A 755 1.43 25.50 -14.58
C GLY A 755 0.35 24.57 -14.00
N ALA A 756 -0.17 24.86 -12.80
CA ALA A 756 -1.29 24.12 -12.22
C ALA A 756 -2.56 24.26 -13.07
N GLY A 757 -3.32 23.17 -13.17
CA GLY A 757 -4.71 23.14 -13.61
C GLY A 757 -5.65 23.11 -12.41
N MET A 758 -6.56 22.12 -12.38
CA MET A 758 -7.41 21.86 -11.22
C MET A 758 -6.71 20.99 -10.17
N VAL A 759 -7.04 21.16 -8.90
CA VAL A 759 -6.60 20.32 -7.78
C VAL A 759 -7.80 19.66 -7.13
N GLY A 760 -7.73 18.34 -6.95
CA GLY A 760 -8.83 17.53 -6.40
C GLY A 760 -8.37 16.69 -5.20
N PRO A 761 -9.18 16.58 -4.14
CA PRO A 761 -8.86 15.77 -2.96
C PRO A 761 -9.14 14.28 -3.21
N LYS A 762 -8.77 13.44 -2.23
CA LYS A 762 -9.30 12.08 -2.10
C LYS A 762 -10.73 12.11 -1.56
N LEU A 763 -11.65 11.43 -2.23
CA LEU A 763 -13.04 11.34 -1.80
C LEU A 763 -13.30 10.01 -1.12
N LEU A 764 -13.97 10.05 0.03
CA LEU A 764 -14.30 8.89 0.86
C LEU A 764 -15.80 8.81 1.08
N HIS A 765 -16.36 7.61 1.13
CA HIS A 765 -17.76 7.43 1.45
C HIS A 765 -17.98 7.69 2.95
N ALA A 766 -18.89 8.59 3.31
CA ALA A 766 -19.05 9.06 4.69
C ALA A 766 -19.34 7.94 5.69
N ALA A 767 -20.12 6.92 5.31
CA ALA A 767 -20.51 5.85 6.25
C ALA A 767 -19.45 4.74 6.41
N SER A 768 -18.57 4.54 5.43
CA SER A 768 -17.62 3.41 5.41
C SER A 768 -16.16 3.82 5.41
N SER A 769 -15.86 5.09 5.14
CA SER A 769 -14.50 5.61 4.90
C SER A 769 -13.74 4.83 3.82
N ARG A 770 -14.45 4.21 2.87
CA ARG A 770 -13.87 3.63 1.65
C ARG A 770 -13.74 4.70 0.58
N VAL A 771 -12.77 4.55 -0.30
CA VAL A 771 -12.53 5.47 -1.41
C VAL A 771 -13.74 5.50 -2.33
N VAL A 772 -14.24 6.70 -2.61
CA VAL A 772 -15.14 6.97 -3.73
C VAL A 772 -14.31 7.27 -4.97
N SER A 773 -13.28 8.10 -4.82
CA SER A 773 -12.33 8.39 -5.89
C SER A 773 -10.99 8.84 -5.32
N ALA A 774 -9.92 8.26 -5.87
CA ALA A 774 -8.55 8.73 -5.72
C ALA A 774 -8.03 9.24 -7.07
N GLY A 775 -8.88 10.01 -7.76
CA GLY A 775 -8.69 10.40 -9.16
C GLY A 775 -9.60 9.64 -10.12
N MET A 776 -9.64 10.08 -11.38
CA MET A 776 -10.41 9.42 -12.43
C MET A 776 -9.53 9.21 -13.67
N ILE A 777 -9.84 8.14 -14.41
CA ILE A 777 -9.22 7.84 -15.71
C ILE A 777 -10.31 7.68 -16.76
N LEU A 778 -10.01 8.09 -17.99
CA LEU A 778 -10.89 7.83 -19.12
C LEU A 778 -10.37 6.63 -19.92
N ARG A 779 -11.19 5.60 -20.05
CA ARG A 779 -10.84 4.37 -20.75
C ARG A 779 -12.06 3.81 -21.48
N ASP A 780 -11.88 3.41 -22.74
CA ASP A 780 -12.93 2.80 -23.58
C ASP A 780 -14.23 3.63 -23.61
N GLY A 781 -14.10 4.96 -23.67
CA GLY A 781 -15.23 5.90 -23.71
C GLY A 781 -15.96 6.07 -22.37
N LYS A 782 -15.32 5.67 -21.27
CA LYS A 782 -15.89 5.74 -19.92
C LYS A 782 -14.93 6.38 -18.94
N LEU A 783 -15.45 7.30 -18.13
CA LEU A 783 -14.73 7.91 -17.03
C LEU A 783 -15.01 7.11 -15.74
N SER A 784 -13.95 6.60 -15.12
CA SER A 784 -14.04 5.70 -13.97
C SER A 784 -13.14 6.16 -12.82
N SER A 785 -13.61 5.97 -11.59
CA SER A 785 -12.88 6.33 -10.38
C SER A 785 -11.77 5.33 -10.06
N LEU A 786 -10.58 5.83 -9.76
CA LEU A 786 -9.48 5.01 -9.27
C LEU A 786 -9.71 4.61 -7.81
N TYR A 787 -9.40 3.35 -7.51
CA TYR A 787 -9.41 2.71 -6.21
C TYR A 787 -10.77 2.71 -5.50
N GLU A 788 -11.86 2.85 -6.25
CA GLU A 788 -13.21 2.88 -5.69
C GLU A 788 -13.53 1.65 -4.83
N SER A 789 -14.26 1.87 -3.74
CA SER A 789 -14.60 0.88 -2.72
C SER A 789 -13.41 0.32 -1.95
N LEU A 790 -12.17 0.71 -2.22
CA LEU A 790 -11.02 0.26 -1.43
C LEU A 790 -10.88 1.07 -0.13
N PRO A 791 -10.15 0.56 0.87
CA PRO A 791 -9.75 1.32 2.05
C PRO A 791 -9.14 2.70 1.73
N PHE A 792 -9.41 3.75 2.51
CA PHE A 792 -8.85 5.08 2.24
C PHE A 792 -7.32 5.14 2.28
N ASP A 793 -6.67 4.26 3.01
CA ASP A 793 -5.23 4.15 3.14
C ASP A 793 -4.65 3.07 2.22
N PHE A 794 -5.50 2.41 1.42
CA PHE A 794 -5.03 1.42 0.45
C PHE A 794 -3.94 2.07 -0.40
N PRO A 795 -2.73 1.50 -0.46
CA PRO A 795 -1.61 2.12 -1.15
C PRO A 795 -1.90 2.32 -2.63
N GLY A 796 -2.70 1.44 -3.24
CA GLY A 796 -2.84 1.40 -4.68
C GLY A 796 -1.63 0.74 -5.33
N ASP A 797 -1.76 0.50 -6.63
CA ASP A 797 -0.64 0.05 -7.45
C ASP A 797 0.54 1.01 -7.30
N LYS A 798 1.70 0.47 -6.91
CA LYS A 798 2.94 1.20 -6.58
C LYS A 798 2.69 2.51 -5.81
N TYR A 799 1.88 2.44 -4.75
CA TYR A 799 1.53 3.55 -3.83
C TYR A 799 0.73 4.71 -4.44
N ARG A 800 0.34 4.63 -5.71
CA ARG A 800 -0.30 5.74 -6.44
C ARG A 800 -1.58 6.26 -5.77
N ALA A 801 -2.34 5.47 -5.03
CA ALA A 801 -3.55 5.97 -4.33
C ALA A 801 -3.24 6.91 -3.14
N LEU A 802 -1.97 6.97 -2.72
CA LEU A 802 -1.49 7.79 -1.61
C LEU A 802 -0.48 8.86 -2.04
N LEU A 803 -0.09 8.88 -3.31
CA LEU A 803 0.88 9.83 -3.86
C LEU A 803 0.18 10.92 -4.67
N ALA A 804 0.67 12.16 -4.48
CA ALA A 804 0.26 13.26 -5.31
C ALA A 804 0.71 12.97 -6.76
N GLN A 805 -0.20 13.08 -7.71
CA GLN A 805 0.11 12.78 -9.10
C GLN A 805 -0.74 13.62 -10.05
N ASN A 806 -0.23 13.86 -11.24
CA ASN A 806 -1.01 14.49 -12.28
C ASN A 806 -1.97 13.47 -12.91
N LEU A 807 -3.22 13.87 -13.09
CA LEU A 807 -4.25 13.07 -13.77
C LEU A 807 -4.92 13.95 -14.82
N THR A 808 -5.42 13.38 -15.91
CA THR A 808 -6.25 14.17 -16.83
C THR A 808 -7.54 14.57 -16.15
N PHE A 809 -8.21 13.61 -15.49
CA PHE A 809 -9.51 13.81 -14.87
C PHE A 809 -9.44 13.69 -13.34
N LEU A 810 -10.18 14.58 -12.70
CA LEU A 810 -10.40 14.59 -11.26
C LEU A 810 -11.90 14.47 -10.99
N HIS A 811 -12.26 13.98 -9.81
CA HIS A 811 -13.66 13.84 -9.46
C HIS A 811 -14.35 15.21 -9.35
N PRO A 812 -15.44 15.47 -10.09
CA PRO A 812 -15.99 16.83 -10.21
C PRO A 812 -16.60 17.37 -8.91
N SER A 813 -16.92 16.50 -7.95
CA SER A 813 -17.57 16.92 -6.68
C SER A 813 -16.80 17.96 -5.87
N VAL A 814 -15.46 17.99 -5.94
CA VAL A 814 -14.63 19.04 -5.32
C VAL A 814 -13.42 19.30 -6.19
N LEU A 815 -13.32 20.50 -6.74
CA LEU A 815 -12.16 20.93 -7.53
C LEU A 815 -11.78 22.37 -7.19
N ALA A 816 -10.51 22.60 -6.92
CA ALA A 816 -9.93 23.92 -6.68
C ALA A 816 -9.05 24.36 -7.85
N GLY A 817 -8.97 25.66 -8.13
CA GLY A 817 -8.06 26.17 -9.15
C GLY A 817 -7.91 27.69 -9.12
N LYS A 818 -6.94 28.20 -9.87
CA LYS A 818 -6.69 29.64 -10.01
C LYS A 818 -7.67 30.27 -10.99
N THR A 819 -8.31 31.39 -10.61
CA THR A 819 -9.37 32.02 -11.42
C THR A 819 -8.92 32.34 -12.85
N GLU A 820 -7.77 33.02 -13.01
CA GLU A 820 -7.23 33.39 -14.34
C GLU A 820 -6.92 32.19 -15.23
N VAL A 821 -6.72 31.00 -14.65
CA VAL A 821 -6.48 29.75 -15.38
C VAL A 821 -7.79 29.07 -15.72
N ILE A 822 -8.79 29.11 -14.83
CA ILE A 822 -10.07 28.42 -15.03
C ILE A 822 -10.96 29.14 -16.03
N LEU A 823 -11.19 30.44 -15.85
CA LEU A 823 -12.24 31.17 -16.56
C LEU A 823 -12.15 31.08 -18.10
N PRO A 824 -10.96 31.14 -18.73
CA PRO A 824 -10.85 30.99 -20.18
C PRO A 824 -11.29 29.62 -20.73
N PHE A 825 -11.36 28.59 -19.89
CA PHE A 825 -11.74 27.22 -20.30
C PHE A 825 -13.12 26.80 -19.79
N LEU A 826 -13.69 27.58 -18.86
CA LEU A 826 -15.02 27.39 -18.29
C LEU A 826 -16.07 28.05 -19.22
N GLU A 827 -16.37 27.36 -20.33
CA GLU A 827 -17.23 27.86 -21.41
C GLU A 827 -18.40 26.92 -21.73
N GLY A 828 -19.54 27.52 -22.10
CA GLY A 828 -20.70 26.88 -22.73
C GLY A 828 -21.64 26.15 -21.77
N GLY A 829 -22.94 26.44 -21.86
CA GLY A 829 -23.99 25.76 -21.10
C GLY A 829 -23.98 26.05 -19.59
N GLU A 830 -24.39 25.06 -18.81
CA GLU A 830 -24.63 25.18 -17.37
C GLU A 830 -23.52 24.53 -16.50
N LEU A 831 -23.36 25.13 -15.32
CA LEU A 831 -22.93 24.59 -14.02
C LEU A 831 -22.95 23.08 -13.73
N SER A 832 -22.25 22.19 -14.44
CA SER A 832 -22.45 20.73 -14.27
C SER A 832 -21.18 19.93 -13.93
N ALA A 833 -21.36 18.74 -13.34
CA ALA A 833 -20.27 17.78 -13.14
C ALA A 833 -19.58 17.41 -14.47
N PHE A 834 -20.36 17.29 -15.56
CA PHE A 834 -19.86 17.03 -16.90
C PHE A 834 -19.01 18.20 -17.43
N SER A 835 -19.46 19.44 -17.24
CA SER A 835 -18.71 20.64 -17.63
C SER A 835 -17.37 20.75 -16.88
N LEU A 836 -17.31 20.35 -15.61
CA LEU A 836 -16.08 20.32 -14.83
C LEU A 836 -15.11 19.22 -15.30
N SER A 837 -15.62 18.04 -15.68
CA SER A 837 -14.79 17.02 -16.33
C SER A 837 -14.23 17.51 -17.67
N LYS A 838 -15.02 18.23 -18.46
CA LYS A 838 -14.56 18.87 -19.71
C LYS A 838 -13.53 19.98 -19.46
N LEU A 839 -13.69 20.76 -18.39
CA LEU A 839 -12.70 21.75 -17.97
C LEU A 839 -11.35 21.07 -17.68
N CYS A 840 -11.34 19.97 -16.93
CA CYS A 840 -10.12 19.20 -16.66
C CYS A 840 -9.43 18.74 -17.97
N GLU A 841 -10.19 18.18 -18.92
CA GLU A 841 -9.69 17.77 -20.24
C GLU A 841 -9.05 18.94 -21.01
N ARG A 842 -9.76 20.08 -21.09
CA ARG A 842 -9.29 21.29 -21.80
C ARG A 842 -8.03 21.87 -21.17
N LEU A 843 -7.97 21.91 -19.84
CA LEU A 843 -6.78 22.37 -19.11
C LEU A 843 -5.58 21.47 -19.39
N SER A 844 -5.77 20.15 -19.34
CA SER A 844 -4.72 19.18 -19.72
C SER A 844 -4.25 19.35 -21.17
N ALA A 845 -5.19 19.53 -22.11
CA ALA A 845 -4.86 19.77 -23.52
C ALA A 845 -4.10 21.10 -23.74
N ALA A 846 -4.31 22.09 -22.88
CA ALA A 846 -3.57 23.36 -22.87
C ALA A 846 -2.23 23.30 -22.11
N GLY A 847 -1.77 22.11 -21.73
CA GLY A 847 -0.51 21.91 -20.99
C GLY A 847 -0.60 22.28 -19.50
N ARG A 848 -1.80 22.51 -18.95
CA ARG A 848 -2.00 22.71 -17.50
C ARG A 848 -2.11 21.36 -16.82
N ARG A 849 -1.56 21.27 -15.61
CA ARG A 849 -1.43 20.01 -14.90
C ARG A 849 -2.47 19.91 -13.80
N ASN A 850 -3.53 19.13 -14.04
CA ASN A 850 -4.46 18.81 -12.96
C ASN A 850 -3.77 17.88 -11.94
N LEU A 851 -4.11 18.01 -10.67
CA LEU A 851 -3.41 17.38 -9.56
C LEU A 851 -4.39 16.65 -8.66
N TYR A 852 -4.16 15.35 -8.49
CA TYR A 852 -4.74 14.58 -7.39
C TYR A 852 -3.91 14.79 -6.12
N LEU A 853 -4.55 15.23 -5.03
CA LEU A 853 -3.91 15.55 -3.76
C LEU A 853 -4.46 14.66 -2.62
N PRO A 854 -3.81 13.51 -2.32
CA PRO A 854 -4.30 12.56 -1.33
C PRO A 854 -4.17 13.04 0.12
N SER A 855 -3.35 14.06 0.39
CA SER A 855 -3.20 14.68 1.71
C SER A 855 -4.40 15.55 2.13
N VAL A 856 -5.37 15.73 1.23
CA VAL A 856 -6.68 16.33 1.51
C VAL A 856 -7.74 15.27 1.27
N CYS A 857 -8.53 14.98 2.29
CA CYS A 857 -9.65 14.03 2.21
C CYS A 857 -10.99 14.73 2.47
N CYS A 858 -12.02 14.31 1.74
CA CYS A 858 -13.39 14.76 1.95
C CYS A 858 -14.35 13.56 1.98
N TYR A 859 -15.32 13.60 2.89
CA TYR A 859 -16.43 12.66 2.90
C TYR A 859 -17.48 13.04 1.87
N PHE A 860 -17.98 12.06 1.15
CA PHE A 860 -19.10 12.17 0.22
C PHE A 860 -20.32 11.46 0.82
N HIS A 861 -21.34 12.24 1.15
CA HIS A 861 -22.61 11.80 1.72
C HIS A 861 -23.64 11.44 0.64
N GLN A 862 -23.39 10.38 -0.12
CA GLN A 862 -24.41 9.83 -1.02
C GLN A 862 -25.40 8.91 -0.27
N ARG A 863 -26.66 8.84 -0.75
CA ARG A 863 -27.58 7.78 -0.34
C ARG A 863 -27.08 6.47 -0.94
N ALA A 864 -26.69 5.54 -0.08
CA ALA A 864 -26.19 4.23 -0.51
C ALA A 864 -27.22 3.51 -1.40
N ARG A 865 -26.88 3.28 -2.68
CA ARG A 865 -27.05 1.92 -3.22
C ARG A 865 -26.06 1.06 -2.44
N ALA A 866 -26.43 -0.16 -2.01
CA ALA A 866 -25.74 -1.07 -1.07
C ALA A 866 -24.30 -0.71 -0.65
N PHE A 867 -23.87 -0.95 0.60
CA PHE A 867 -22.52 -0.61 1.12
C PHE A 867 -21.28 -0.93 0.23
N PHE A 868 -21.43 -1.78 -0.80
CA PHE A 868 -20.45 -2.19 -1.82
C PHE A 868 -20.79 -1.78 -3.27
N ALA A 869 -21.86 -1.01 -3.49
CA ALA A 869 -22.30 -0.61 -4.83
C ALA A 869 -21.36 0.46 -5.38
N ARG A 870 -20.77 0.17 -6.53
CA ARG A 870 -19.91 1.09 -7.27
C ARG A 870 -20.73 2.17 -7.96
N SER A 871 -20.10 3.32 -8.18
CA SER A 871 -20.54 4.29 -9.17
C SER A 871 -20.54 3.61 -10.54
N GLU A 872 -21.62 3.78 -11.31
CA GLU A 872 -21.64 3.32 -12.70
C GLU A 872 -20.62 4.14 -13.49
N ASP A 873 -19.79 3.48 -14.30
CA ASP A 873 -18.89 4.15 -15.24
C ASP A 873 -19.65 5.23 -16.01
N ILE A 874 -19.10 6.44 -16.07
CA ILE A 874 -19.77 7.56 -16.74
C ILE A 874 -19.40 7.50 -18.21
N PRO A 875 -20.35 7.28 -19.15
CA PRO A 875 -20.06 7.39 -20.58
C PRO A 875 -19.51 8.79 -20.87
N TYR A 876 -18.37 8.87 -21.54
CA TYR A 876 -17.67 10.11 -21.78
C TYR A 876 -17.02 10.09 -23.15
N GLU A 877 -17.44 11.03 -23.99
CA GLU A 877 -16.82 11.26 -25.29
C GLU A 877 -15.72 12.31 -25.14
N SER A 878 -14.46 11.91 -25.35
CA SER A 878 -13.34 12.86 -25.38
C SER A 878 -13.50 13.83 -26.56
N SER A 879 -13.14 15.08 -26.33
CA SER A 879 -13.01 16.09 -27.40
C SER A 879 -11.97 15.72 -28.45
N SER A 880 -11.06 14.79 -28.13
CA SER A 880 -9.99 14.30 -28.99
C SER A 880 -10.42 13.15 -29.93
N GLY A 881 -11.66 12.66 -29.81
CA GLY A 881 -12.22 11.58 -30.64
C GLY A 881 -11.97 10.15 -30.12
N SER A 882 -12.39 9.17 -30.92
CA SER A 882 -12.25 7.73 -30.59
C SER A 882 -10.78 7.29 -30.64
N GLY A 883 -10.26 6.78 -29.52
CA GLY A 883 -8.86 6.31 -29.41
C GLY A 883 -7.95 7.20 -28.55
N TRP A 884 -8.49 8.18 -27.84
CA TRP A 884 -7.74 8.99 -26.89
C TRP A 884 -7.11 8.14 -25.76
N HIS A 885 -5.83 8.37 -25.49
CA HIS A 885 -5.02 7.72 -24.45
C HIS A 885 -4.91 8.65 -23.23
N ASP A 886 -5.26 8.16 -22.04
CA ASP A 886 -5.06 8.91 -20.80
C ASP A 886 -3.58 8.79 -20.37
N PRO A 887 -2.79 9.88 -20.36
CA PRO A 887 -1.38 9.81 -19.97
C PRO A 887 -1.16 9.24 -18.56
N ALA A 888 -2.16 9.36 -17.68
CA ALA A 888 -2.10 8.81 -16.34
C ALA A 888 -2.33 7.29 -16.26
N PHE A 889 -2.69 6.62 -17.35
CA PHE A 889 -3.08 5.21 -17.34
C PHE A 889 -2.37 4.41 -18.44
N ASN A 890 -1.50 3.48 -18.02
CA ASN A 890 -0.76 2.62 -18.93
C ASN A 890 -1.72 1.74 -19.76
N GLU A 891 -1.47 1.66 -21.07
CA GLU A 891 -2.33 0.89 -21.99
C GLU A 891 -2.40 -0.61 -21.69
N ASN A 892 -1.39 -1.17 -21.03
CA ASN A 892 -1.33 -2.58 -20.62
C ASN A 892 -2.19 -2.89 -19.39
N LEU A 893 -2.82 -1.88 -18.77
CA LEU A 893 -3.71 -2.02 -17.62
C LEU A 893 -5.20 -1.98 -18.04
N CYS A 894 -6.04 -2.72 -17.33
CA CYS A 894 -7.48 -2.55 -17.25
C CYS A 894 -7.88 -2.05 -15.86
N LEU A 895 -9.08 -1.50 -15.75
CA LEU A 895 -9.64 -1.11 -14.47
C LEU A 895 -10.69 -2.13 -14.05
N GLU A 896 -10.34 -2.99 -13.10
CA GLU A 896 -11.28 -3.95 -12.52
C GLU A 896 -11.63 -3.53 -11.10
N GLY A 897 -12.87 -3.08 -10.92
CA GLY A 897 -13.33 -2.64 -9.61
C GLY A 897 -12.56 -1.51 -8.99
N GLY A 898 -12.18 -0.54 -9.82
CA GLY A 898 -11.37 0.60 -9.42
C GLY A 898 -9.89 0.27 -9.28
N MET A 899 -9.46 -0.99 -9.39
CA MET A 899 -8.04 -1.35 -9.36
C MET A 899 -7.45 -1.39 -10.77
N PRO A 900 -6.36 -0.66 -11.03
CA PRO A 900 -5.52 -0.90 -12.20
C PRO A 900 -4.91 -2.30 -12.09
N LEU A 901 -5.28 -3.20 -12.99
CA LEU A 901 -4.75 -4.56 -13.08
C LEU A 901 -4.20 -4.80 -14.49
N PRO A 902 -3.20 -5.67 -14.67
CA PRO A 902 -2.74 -6.06 -16.00
C PRO A 902 -3.89 -6.64 -16.85
N ARG A 903 -4.01 -6.25 -18.13
CA ARG A 903 -5.09 -6.74 -19.01
C ARG A 903 -5.02 -8.25 -19.24
N CYS A 904 -6.05 -8.96 -18.82
CA CYS A 904 -6.26 -10.36 -19.20
C CYS A 904 -7.21 -10.49 -20.42
N THR A 905 -6.72 -10.67 -21.65
CA THR A 905 -7.60 -11.18 -22.73
C THR A 905 -7.86 -12.67 -22.50
N VAL A 906 -9.03 -13.01 -21.96
CA VAL A 906 -9.59 -14.33 -22.22
C VAL A 906 -10.05 -14.28 -23.68
N ASN A 907 -9.39 -15.07 -24.54
CA ASN A 907 -9.95 -15.42 -25.84
C ASN A 907 -11.30 -16.11 -25.58
N VAL A 908 -12.38 -15.33 -25.50
CA VAL A 908 -13.72 -15.85 -25.74
C VAL A 908 -13.75 -16.16 -27.23
N GLY A 909 -13.32 -17.37 -27.56
CA GLY A 909 -13.44 -17.89 -28.91
C GLY A 909 -14.86 -17.67 -29.38
N ARG A 910 -15.00 -16.87 -30.44
CA ARG A 910 -16.15 -16.97 -31.33
C ARG A 910 -16.20 -18.41 -31.82
N GLY A 911 -17.11 -19.19 -31.26
CA GLY A 911 -17.43 -20.52 -31.73
C GLY A 911 -18.93 -20.73 -31.65
N GLY A 912 -19.59 -20.72 -32.82
CA GLY A 912 -20.98 -21.13 -33.03
C GLY A 912 -21.95 -19.98 -33.20
#